data_AF-A0A510XY37-F1
#
_entry.id   AF-A0A510XY37-F1
#
_cell.length_a   1.000
_cell.length_b   1.000
_cell.length_c   1.000
_cell.angle_alpha   90.00
_cell.angle_beta   90.00
_cell.angle_gamma   90.00
#
_symmetry.space_group_name_H-M   'P 1'
#
loop_
_entity.id
_entity.type
_entity.pdbx_description
1 polymer ?
#
loop_
_entity_poly.entity_id
_entity_poly.type
_entity_poly.pdbx_seq_one_letter_code
_entity_poly.pdbx_strand_id
1 'polypeptide(L)'
;MLQTILGRILYSSDSQLAQLSQGIISALRGEGATIKGSERVNTLFAIETINMLCDSNFYNDKTTLPLILQPAIRANNEKPYEINSEIINFSSVLDETFKQLIEKYQVSLSHYHSADLHSGFSLMAYAVMEERLNLIRVYFGQFGDCAVYSLLFSSLLGAPFSSKVVRDVIEAIIYSDDEQLAPLQALLPTEYDYLSLTAEHYTIMDEIYEILRRLPNYAEQYNYKHGLLATFFKQQLSFIITTIEGNEKKNENSLNWHLLQLIFTVIDAEFGGDKDYIDKGVAGYFKALPLAILKRDIAEFFYDMDSTQTFMAYAYCDEALIVLRLLINLNENQKAMEALLRLEHKISTEPHLQVISAMEEQREALSVSRAHIYSRQVDPDLNEKSVAAFDELNQLSSKYKKYSPDYYRVYAREMSSITAKLDNKKISIEQAHHAYLTVFEEFDNGFKEDSFGVRDLIVSLVLNIALTSSLPDEKEQLLLKACQFATENYTDYGEQALDKLLETKSKFVTCVLNTKNTHMDAIEEAILACIDIYKIMSEYRERLPGCFDEYYFPCVFRLFTFKPLYEEEFPQLPSEKEFAQAFLDLKENKPAVYASNLDRFKHFKAVANVGHYLKESHENFYFNKRNVDSLTLGEQVLTYSLSLEVDTVIEHIDWLIKRYDSTQRSELALLTLSAWHRITQDPVSKDDTVNETLIQALKRLIDTDFDLHPYLLEMDDLFQAVITTYMHDNQDRLAGINLGERLFWATVMTLSHFFYSATEKDIWEEIFNIAYALAYKEVSTHNR
;
A
#
# COMPACT_ATOMS: atom_id res chain seq x y z
N MET A 1 -22.21 -43.09 -56.68
CA MET A 1 -23.28 -42.13 -56.32
C MET A 1 -23.21 -40.86 -57.16
N LEU A 2 -22.11 -40.09 -57.16
CA LEU A 2 -22.01 -38.84 -57.95
C LEU A 2 -22.24 -39.04 -59.46
N GLN A 3 -21.62 -40.08 -60.06
CA GLN A 3 -21.87 -40.46 -61.45
C GLN A 3 -23.36 -40.74 -61.73
N THR A 4 -24.08 -41.34 -60.77
CA THR A 4 -25.52 -41.62 -60.86
C THR A 4 -26.34 -40.33 -60.81
N ILE A 5 -25.94 -39.36 -59.98
CA ILE A 5 -26.58 -38.03 -59.90
C ILE A 5 -26.38 -37.31 -61.23
N LEU A 6 -25.14 -37.20 -61.71
CA LEU A 6 -24.80 -36.61 -63.01
C LEU A 6 -25.59 -37.29 -64.15
N GLY A 7 -25.68 -38.62 -64.13
CA GLY A 7 -26.44 -39.39 -65.11
C GLY A 7 -27.96 -39.16 -65.07
N ARG A 8 -28.52 -38.53 -64.03
CA ARG A 8 -29.94 -38.12 -63.98
C ARG A 8 -30.17 -36.72 -64.55
N ILE A 9 -29.14 -35.87 -64.59
CA ILE A 9 -29.26 -34.46 -64.98
C ILE A 9 -28.56 -34.12 -66.30
N LEU A 10 -27.57 -34.93 -66.71
CA LEU A 10 -26.74 -34.72 -67.89
C LEU A 10 -26.97 -35.78 -68.96
N TYR A 11 -27.18 -35.33 -70.18
CA TYR A 11 -27.11 -36.16 -71.37
C TYR A 11 -25.64 -36.32 -71.79
N SER A 12 -25.07 -37.51 -71.57
CA SER A 12 -23.65 -37.81 -71.81
C SER A 12 -23.37 -39.33 -71.82
N SER A 13 -22.19 -39.74 -72.29
CA SER A 13 -21.71 -41.13 -72.23
C SER A 13 -21.23 -41.52 -70.83
N ASP A 14 -21.31 -42.80 -70.49
CA ASP A 14 -20.84 -43.31 -69.18
C ASP A 14 -19.37 -42.99 -68.90
N SER A 15 -18.53 -43.00 -69.94
CA SER A 15 -17.12 -42.64 -69.83
C SER A 15 -16.92 -41.18 -69.44
N GLN A 16 -17.67 -40.26 -70.05
CA GLN A 16 -17.60 -38.83 -69.73
C GLN A 16 -18.20 -38.54 -68.35
N LEU A 17 -19.30 -39.20 -67.99
CA LEU A 17 -19.88 -39.11 -66.64
C LEU A 17 -18.90 -39.61 -65.57
N ALA A 18 -18.17 -40.70 -65.84
CA ALA A 18 -17.13 -41.22 -64.96
C ALA A 18 -15.98 -40.22 -64.80
N GLN A 19 -15.44 -39.71 -65.92
CA GLN A 19 -14.36 -38.72 -65.93
C GLN A 19 -14.77 -37.42 -65.21
N LEU A 20 -15.98 -36.92 -65.45
CA LEU A 20 -16.51 -35.75 -64.75
C LEU A 20 -16.66 -36.00 -63.25
N SER A 21 -17.24 -37.14 -62.86
CA SER A 21 -17.37 -37.48 -61.44
C SER A 21 -16.02 -37.59 -60.73
N GLN A 22 -15.01 -38.16 -61.40
CA GLN A 22 -13.66 -38.30 -60.86
C GLN A 22 -12.94 -36.96 -60.81
N GLY A 23 -13.14 -36.09 -61.80
CA GLY A 23 -12.65 -34.72 -61.82
C GLY A 23 -13.19 -33.90 -60.66
N ILE A 24 -14.51 -33.92 -60.44
CA ILE A 24 -15.15 -33.26 -59.29
C ILE A 24 -14.57 -33.79 -57.98
N ILE A 25 -14.45 -35.12 -57.84
CA ILE A 25 -13.90 -35.75 -56.63
C ILE A 25 -12.44 -35.35 -56.42
N SER A 26 -11.63 -35.29 -57.48
CA SER A 26 -10.22 -34.92 -57.41
C SER A 26 -10.04 -33.45 -57.06
N ALA A 27 -10.81 -32.55 -57.70
CA ALA A 27 -10.77 -31.12 -57.45
C ALA A 27 -11.15 -30.79 -56.00
N LEU A 28 -12.22 -31.41 -55.48
CA LEU A 28 -12.68 -31.22 -54.11
C LEU A 28 -11.78 -31.88 -53.04
N ARG A 29 -10.84 -32.74 -53.43
CA ARG A 29 -9.85 -33.35 -52.52
C ARG A 29 -8.60 -32.47 -52.33
N GLY A 30 -8.35 -31.52 -53.22
CA GLY A 30 -7.17 -30.63 -53.21
C GLY A 30 -5.84 -31.34 -53.51
N GLU A 31 -4.79 -30.58 -53.88
CA GLU A 31 -3.43 -31.11 -54.21
C GLU A 31 -2.67 -31.71 -53.01
N GLY A 32 -3.28 -31.83 -51.83
CA GLY A 32 -2.63 -32.23 -50.57
C GLY A 32 -3.22 -33.45 -49.85
N ALA A 33 -4.00 -34.30 -50.52
CA ALA A 33 -4.65 -35.47 -49.92
C ALA A 33 -3.67 -36.61 -49.53
N THR A 34 -2.77 -36.35 -48.59
CA THR A 34 -1.89 -37.37 -47.97
C THR A 34 -2.40 -37.85 -46.61
N ILE A 35 -3.46 -37.26 -46.06
CA ILE A 35 -4.03 -37.71 -44.79
C ILE A 35 -5.00 -38.86 -45.05
N LYS A 36 -4.57 -40.07 -44.67
CA LYS A 36 -5.37 -41.31 -44.63
C LYS A 36 -6.67 -41.05 -43.86
N GLY A 37 -7.78 -40.91 -44.57
CA GLY A 37 -9.12 -40.76 -43.98
C GLY A 37 -10.20 -40.13 -44.87
N SER A 38 -9.86 -39.40 -45.94
CA SER A 38 -10.81 -38.61 -46.74
C SER A 38 -11.24 -39.25 -48.08
N GLU A 39 -11.60 -40.53 -48.11
CA GLU A 39 -12.20 -41.11 -49.32
C GLU A 39 -13.56 -40.51 -49.68
N ARG A 40 -14.22 -39.79 -48.75
CA ARG A 40 -15.56 -39.22 -48.90
C ARG A 40 -15.51 -37.76 -49.37
N VAL A 41 -16.27 -37.46 -50.42
CA VAL A 41 -16.55 -36.10 -50.92
C VAL A 41 -17.95 -35.71 -50.45
N ASN A 42 -18.08 -34.51 -49.86
CA ASN A 42 -19.37 -34.03 -49.40
C ASN A 42 -20.32 -33.79 -50.57
N THR A 43 -21.55 -34.27 -50.46
CA THR A 43 -22.56 -34.16 -51.53
C THR A 43 -22.92 -32.71 -51.84
N LEU A 44 -22.93 -31.81 -50.84
CA LEU A 44 -23.24 -30.39 -51.04
C LEU A 44 -22.18 -29.68 -51.88
N PHE A 45 -20.89 -29.90 -51.59
CA PHE A 45 -19.81 -29.31 -52.40
C PHE A 45 -19.76 -29.89 -53.81
N ALA A 46 -20.12 -31.17 -53.96
CA ALA A 46 -20.27 -31.76 -55.28
C ALA A 46 -21.43 -31.11 -56.07
N ILE A 47 -22.55 -30.79 -55.40
CA ILE A 47 -23.68 -30.07 -56.02
C ILE A 47 -23.29 -28.63 -56.36
N GLU A 48 -22.63 -27.90 -55.46
CA GLU A 48 -22.11 -26.54 -55.71
C GLU A 48 -21.18 -26.52 -56.92
N THR A 49 -20.27 -27.49 -57.00
CA THR A 49 -19.36 -27.66 -58.14
C THR A 49 -20.13 -27.91 -59.43
N ILE A 50 -21.16 -28.76 -59.40
CA ILE A 50 -22.02 -29.02 -60.57
C ILE A 50 -22.73 -27.74 -61.00
N ASN A 51 -23.32 -26.98 -60.07
CA ASN A 51 -24.01 -25.73 -60.36
C ASN A 51 -23.07 -24.71 -61.03
N MET A 52 -21.85 -24.55 -60.49
CA MET A 52 -20.82 -23.69 -61.06
C MET A 52 -20.41 -24.11 -62.47
N LEU A 53 -20.26 -25.41 -62.72
CA LEU A 53 -19.93 -25.94 -64.05
C LEU A 53 -21.06 -25.75 -65.07
N CYS A 54 -22.30 -25.60 -64.61
CA CYS A 54 -23.47 -25.30 -65.43
C CYS A 54 -23.70 -23.79 -65.66
N ASP A 55 -23.08 -22.91 -64.87
CA ASP A 55 -23.29 -21.47 -65.00
C ASP A 55 -22.53 -20.91 -66.21
N SER A 56 -23.26 -20.31 -67.15
CA SER A 56 -22.69 -19.60 -68.30
C SER A 56 -21.69 -18.51 -67.91
N ASN A 57 -21.89 -17.85 -66.76
CA ASN A 57 -21.03 -16.75 -66.31
C ASN A 57 -19.63 -17.23 -65.89
N PHE A 58 -19.51 -18.49 -65.49
CA PHE A 58 -18.22 -19.08 -65.15
C PHE A 58 -17.26 -19.03 -66.36
N TYR A 59 -17.79 -19.16 -67.58
CA TYR A 59 -17.05 -19.23 -68.84
C TYR A 59 -16.93 -17.87 -69.57
N ASN A 60 -17.36 -16.76 -68.96
CA ASN A 60 -17.38 -15.44 -69.60
C ASN A 60 -15.99 -14.94 -70.06
N ASP A 61 -14.90 -15.47 -69.48
CA ASP A 61 -13.52 -15.06 -69.78
C ASP A 61 -12.99 -15.62 -71.12
N LYS A 62 -13.79 -16.40 -71.86
CA LYS A 62 -13.53 -16.96 -73.21
C LYS A 62 -12.29 -17.85 -73.36
N THR A 63 -11.58 -18.18 -72.28
CA THR A 63 -10.39 -19.03 -72.28
C THR A 63 -10.73 -20.52 -72.36
N THR A 64 -11.92 -20.91 -71.90
CA THR A 64 -12.38 -22.31 -71.79
C THR A 64 -13.76 -22.45 -72.44
N LEU A 65 -13.91 -23.50 -73.23
CA LEU A 65 -15.21 -23.89 -73.77
C LEU A 65 -16.14 -24.33 -72.62
N PRO A 66 -17.42 -23.91 -72.61
CA PRO A 66 -18.38 -24.38 -71.62
C PRO A 66 -18.43 -25.91 -71.59
N LEU A 67 -18.20 -26.51 -70.42
CA LEU A 67 -18.20 -27.96 -70.26
C LEU A 67 -19.62 -28.54 -70.37
N ILE A 68 -20.57 -27.84 -69.75
CA ILE A 68 -21.98 -28.20 -69.70
C ILE A 68 -22.79 -27.09 -70.36
N LEU A 69 -23.71 -27.47 -71.23
CA LEU A 69 -24.64 -26.57 -71.90
C LEU A 69 -26.05 -26.78 -71.34
N GLN A 70 -26.80 -25.67 -71.24
CA GLN A 70 -28.24 -25.70 -71.09
C GLN A 70 -28.87 -25.60 -72.48
N PRO A 71 -29.39 -26.70 -73.06
CA PRO A 71 -29.97 -26.66 -74.39
C PRO A 71 -31.24 -25.80 -74.42
N ALA A 72 -31.29 -24.85 -75.35
CA ALA A 72 -32.36 -23.85 -75.42
C ALA A 72 -33.76 -24.44 -75.71
N ILE A 73 -33.85 -25.61 -76.37
CA ILE A 73 -35.12 -26.27 -76.72
C ILE A 73 -34.89 -27.79 -76.78
N ARG A 74 -35.52 -28.56 -75.90
CA ARG A 74 -35.74 -30.01 -76.10
C ARG A 74 -37.18 -30.37 -75.76
N ALA A 75 -37.84 -31.05 -76.70
CA ALA A 75 -39.28 -31.29 -76.69
C ALA A 75 -39.73 -32.45 -75.79
N ASN A 76 -38.81 -33.26 -75.25
CA ASN A 76 -39.12 -34.39 -74.37
C ASN A 76 -38.21 -34.37 -73.13
N ASN A 77 -38.81 -33.99 -71.99
CA ASN A 77 -38.22 -33.80 -70.67
C ASN A 77 -37.57 -35.07 -70.07
N GLU A 78 -36.32 -35.38 -70.38
CA GLU A 78 -35.58 -36.37 -69.58
C GLU A 78 -34.38 -35.79 -68.83
N LYS A 79 -33.60 -34.88 -69.44
CA LYS A 79 -32.42 -34.30 -68.79
C LYS A 79 -32.23 -32.81 -69.16
N PRO A 80 -32.03 -31.92 -68.17
CA PRO A 80 -31.95 -30.47 -68.38
C PRO A 80 -30.62 -29.96 -68.94
N TYR A 81 -29.55 -30.76 -68.91
CA TYR A 81 -28.21 -30.34 -69.34
C TYR A 81 -27.55 -31.37 -70.27
N GLU A 82 -26.57 -30.93 -71.06
CA GLU A 82 -25.73 -31.82 -71.88
C GLU A 82 -24.26 -31.43 -71.83
N ILE A 83 -23.36 -32.40 -72.05
CA ILE A 83 -21.95 -32.08 -72.25
C ILE A 83 -21.78 -31.45 -73.63
N ASN A 84 -21.00 -30.36 -73.70
CA ASN A 84 -20.76 -29.64 -74.93
C ASN A 84 -20.13 -30.56 -75.99
N SER A 85 -20.88 -30.80 -77.06
CA SER A 85 -20.47 -31.68 -78.16
C SER A 85 -19.29 -31.15 -79.00
N GLU A 86 -18.95 -29.86 -78.86
CA GLU A 86 -17.80 -29.25 -79.53
C GLU A 86 -16.47 -29.59 -78.85
N ILE A 87 -16.49 -30.21 -77.68
CA ILE A 87 -15.29 -30.61 -76.94
C ILE A 87 -14.68 -31.88 -77.56
N ILE A 88 -13.55 -31.70 -78.24
CA ILE A 88 -12.79 -32.81 -78.87
C ILE A 88 -11.94 -33.57 -77.83
N ASN A 89 -11.27 -32.85 -76.92
CA ASN A 89 -10.44 -33.44 -75.87
C ASN A 89 -11.05 -33.16 -74.49
N PHE A 90 -12.00 -34.01 -74.10
CA PHE A 90 -12.76 -33.85 -72.86
C PHE A 90 -11.85 -33.81 -71.61
N SER A 91 -10.83 -34.65 -71.53
CA SER A 91 -9.92 -34.68 -70.37
C SER A 91 -9.16 -33.37 -70.20
N SER A 92 -8.62 -32.80 -71.29
CA SER A 92 -7.85 -31.55 -71.21
C SER A 92 -8.73 -30.35 -70.85
N VAL A 93 -9.94 -30.27 -71.41
CA VAL A 93 -10.89 -29.19 -71.08
C VAL A 93 -11.36 -29.33 -69.64
N LEU A 94 -11.56 -30.56 -69.17
CA LEU A 94 -11.92 -30.85 -67.79
C LEU A 94 -10.84 -30.37 -66.81
N ASP A 95 -9.57 -30.71 -67.05
CA ASP A 95 -8.44 -30.28 -66.21
C ASP A 95 -8.31 -28.75 -66.16
N GLU A 96 -8.46 -28.08 -67.30
CA GLU A 96 -8.41 -26.61 -67.39
C GLU A 96 -9.60 -25.95 -66.68
N THR A 97 -10.79 -26.51 -66.85
CA THR A 97 -12.02 -26.05 -66.18
C THR A 97 -11.89 -26.15 -64.66
N PHE A 98 -11.36 -27.27 -64.14
CA PHE A 98 -11.14 -27.43 -62.71
C PHE A 98 -10.01 -26.56 -62.18
N LYS A 99 -8.95 -26.33 -62.96
CA LYS A 99 -7.91 -25.37 -62.59
C LYS A 99 -8.47 -23.96 -62.42
N GLN A 100 -9.26 -23.50 -63.39
CA GLN A 100 -9.93 -22.20 -63.31
C GLN A 100 -10.94 -22.12 -62.15
N LEU A 101 -11.66 -23.21 -61.88
CA LEU A 101 -12.58 -23.29 -60.76
C LEU A 101 -11.82 -23.12 -59.43
N ILE A 102 -10.71 -23.84 -59.26
CA ILE A 102 -9.83 -23.73 -58.10
C ILE A 102 -9.28 -22.30 -57.97
N GLU A 103 -8.79 -21.70 -59.06
CA GLU A 103 -8.30 -20.31 -59.07
C GLU A 103 -9.40 -19.32 -58.69
N LYS A 104 -10.61 -19.43 -59.24
CA LYS A 104 -11.74 -18.55 -58.89
C LYS A 104 -12.18 -18.71 -57.43
N TYR A 105 -12.20 -19.93 -56.90
CA TYR A 105 -12.43 -20.17 -55.47
C TYR A 105 -11.31 -19.61 -54.58
N GLN A 106 -10.05 -19.75 -54.99
CA GLN A 106 -8.92 -19.18 -54.26
C GLN A 106 -8.95 -17.65 -54.26
N VAL A 107 -9.34 -17.03 -55.37
CA VAL A 107 -9.51 -15.57 -55.47
C VAL A 107 -10.68 -15.09 -54.61
N SER A 108 -11.85 -15.75 -54.68
CA SER A 108 -13.02 -15.36 -53.88
C SER A 108 -12.79 -15.53 -52.37
N LEU A 109 -11.88 -16.44 -51.99
CA LEU A 109 -11.46 -16.70 -50.60
C LEU A 109 -10.09 -16.08 -50.24
N SER A 110 -9.45 -15.31 -51.12
CA SER A 110 -8.08 -14.82 -50.92
C SER A 110 -7.91 -13.91 -49.69
N HIS A 111 -8.97 -13.24 -49.27
CA HIS A 111 -9.04 -12.44 -48.04
C HIS A 111 -8.98 -13.30 -46.75
N TYR A 112 -9.09 -14.63 -46.85
CA TYR A 112 -8.98 -15.55 -45.72
C TYR A 112 -7.57 -15.56 -45.09
N HIS A 113 -6.54 -15.20 -45.85
CA HIS A 113 -5.14 -15.23 -45.40
C HIS A 113 -4.59 -13.88 -44.91
N SER A 114 -5.36 -12.79 -45.01
CA SER A 114 -4.93 -11.50 -44.45
C SER A 114 -5.22 -11.47 -42.95
N ALA A 115 -4.17 -11.34 -42.14
CA ALA A 115 -4.26 -11.27 -40.68
C ALA A 115 -4.90 -9.97 -40.15
N ASP A 116 -5.27 -9.03 -41.03
CA ASP A 116 -5.86 -7.75 -40.66
C ASP A 116 -7.31 -7.93 -40.21
N LEU A 117 -7.61 -7.49 -38.98
CA LEU A 117 -8.96 -7.33 -38.42
C LEU A 117 -9.87 -6.40 -39.25
N HIS A 118 -9.36 -5.78 -40.32
CA HIS A 118 -10.08 -4.88 -41.22
C HIS A 118 -10.28 -5.50 -42.63
N SER A 119 -10.00 -6.79 -42.82
CA SER A 119 -10.31 -7.48 -44.07
C SER A 119 -11.83 -7.56 -44.24
N GLY A 120 -12.39 -6.65 -45.04
CA GLY A 120 -13.81 -6.64 -45.36
C GLY A 120 -14.25 -7.91 -46.09
N PHE A 121 -15.49 -8.34 -45.85
CA PHE A 121 -16.14 -9.37 -46.66
C PHE A 121 -16.25 -8.88 -48.10
N SER A 122 -15.74 -9.63 -49.07
CA SER A 122 -16.07 -9.33 -50.47
C SER A 122 -17.53 -9.69 -50.70
N LEU A 123 -18.23 -8.89 -51.52
CA LEU A 123 -19.62 -9.19 -51.91
C LEU A 123 -19.75 -10.60 -52.50
N MET A 124 -18.69 -11.07 -53.19
CA MET A 124 -18.61 -12.41 -53.74
C MET A 124 -18.56 -13.49 -52.65
N ALA A 125 -17.73 -13.32 -51.61
CA ALA A 125 -17.67 -14.27 -50.51
C ALA A 125 -19.02 -14.36 -49.78
N TYR A 126 -19.74 -13.25 -49.64
CA TYR A 126 -21.07 -13.23 -49.01
C TYR A 126 -22.08 -14.03 -49.86
N ALA A 127 -22.12 -13.77 -51.17
CA ALA A 127 -23.00 -14.49 -52.09
C ALA A 127 -22.77 -16.00 -52.08
N VAL A 128 -21.51 -16.45 -52.05
CA VAL A 128 -21.15 -17.87 -51.95
C VAL A 128 -21.65 -18.48 -50.65
N MET A 129 -21.55 -17.77 -49.52
CA MET A 129 -22.01 -18.31 -48.22
C MET A 129 -23.54 -18.38 -48.13
N GLU A 130 -24.25 -17.39 -48.67
CA GLU A 130 -25.72 -17.43 -48.82
C GLU A 130 -26.17 -18.60 -49.69
N GLU A 131 -25.52 -18.82 -50.84
CA GLU A 131 -25.82 -19.95 -51.71
C GLU A 131 -25.61 -21.28 -50.99
N ARG A 132 -24.54 -21.41 -50.21
CA ARG A 132 -24.28 -22.61 -49.39
C ARG A 132 -25.34 -22.84 -48.33
N LEU A 133 -25.80 -21.81 -47.62
CA LEU A 133 -26.92 -21.93 -46.69
C LEU A 133 -28.20 -22.37 -47.40
N ASN A 134 -28.48 -21.82 -48.59
CA ASN A 134 -29.63 -22.21 -49.40
C ASN A 134 -29.54 -23.67 -49.87
N LEU A 135 -28.36 -24.13 -50.30
CA LEU A 135 -28.12 -25.53 -50.66
C LEU A 135 -28.35 -26.47 -49.48
N ILE A 136 -27.91 -26.10 -48.28
CA ILE A 136 -28.17 -26.85 -47.05
C ILE A 136 -29.67 -26.93 -46.77
N ARG A 137 -30.36 -25.78 -46.84
CA ARG A 137 -31.82 -25.71 -46.68
C ARG A 137 -32.54 -26.67 -47.65
N VAL A 138 -32.19 -26.63 -48.94
CA VAL A 138 -32.79 -27.50 -49.96
C VAL A 138 -32.45 -28.98 -49.72
N TYR A 139 -31.21 -29.28 -49.33
CA TYR A 139 -30.76 -30.66 -49.10
C TYR A 139 -31.49 -31.35 -47.95
N PHE A 140 -31.71 -30.64 -46.85
CA PHE A 140 -32.44 -31.16 -45.69
C PHE A 140 -33.97 -31.14 -45.90
N GLY A 141 -34.47 -30.61 -47.03
CA GLY A 141 -35.88 -30.63 -47.40
C GLY A 141 -36.77 -29.98 -46.34
N GLN A 142 -37.70 -30.75 -45.77
CA GLN A 142 -38.58 -30.30 -44.68
C GLN A 142 -37.84 -29.88 -43.40
N PHE A 143 -36.61 -30.37 -43.21
CA PHE A 143 -35.73 -29.99 -42.10
C PHE A 143 -34.82 -28.80 -42.42
N GLY A 144 -34.95 -28.23 -43.62
CA GLY A 144 -34.04 -27.23 -44.18
C GLY A 144 -33.82 -26.03 -43.28
N ASP A 145 -34.90 -25.44 -42.77
CA ASP A 145 -34.82 -24.29 -41.87
C ASP A 145 -34.19 -24.65 -40.54
N CYS A 146 -34.59 -25.77 -39.92
CA CYS A 146 -33.99 -26.24 -38.67
C CYS A 146 -32.47 -26.49 -38.82
N ALA A 147 -32.02 -26.97 -39.98
CA ALA A 147 -30.59 -27.13 -40.28
C ALA A 147 -29.85 -25.80 -40.42
N VAL A 148 -30.43 -24.83 -41.15
CA VAL A 148 -29.84 -23.49 -41.26
C VAL A 148 -29.76 -22.81 -39.89
N TYR A 149 -30.85 -22.80 -39.11
CA TYR A 149 -30.83 -22.17 -37.77
C TYR A 149 -29.87 -22.87 -36.82
N SER A 150 -29.78 -24.20 -36.85
CA SER A 150 -28.79 -24.92 -36.05
C SER A 150 -27.35 -24.49 -36.40
N LEU A 151 -27.05 -24.25 -37.68
CA LEU A 151 -25.74 -23.70 -38.09
C LEU A 151 -25.54 -22.26 -37.62
N LEU A 152 -26.57 -21.42 -37.70
CA LEU A 152 -26.50 -20.04 -37.21
C LEU A 152 -26.26 -19.99 -35.70
N PHE A 153 -27.03 -20.74 -34.89
CA PHE A 153 -26.84 -20.83 -33.45
C PHE A 153 -25.51 -21.48 -33.06
N SER A 154 -24.98 -22.39 -33.89
CA SER A 154 -23.66 -22.96 -33.65
C SER A 154 -22.54 -21.92 -33.62
N SER A 155 -22.71 -20.78 -34.31
CA SER A 155 -21.73 -19.69 -34.29
C SER A 155 -21.66 -18.96 -32.94
N LEU A 156 -22.73 -19.04 -32.14
CA LEU A 156 -22.78 -18.54 -30.77
C LEU A 156 -22.32 -19.59 -29.76
N LEU A 157 -22.72 -20.84 -29.98
CA LEU A 157 -22.57 -21.94 -29.02
C LEU A 157 -21.25 -22.73 -29.20
N GLY A 158 -20.48 -22.40 -30.24
CA GLY A 158 -19.39 -23.23 -30.76
C GLY A 158 -18.01 -22.88 -30.24
N ALA A 159 -17.67 -23.30 -29.02
CA ALA A 159 -16.31 -23.74 -28.68
C ALA A 159 -16.27 -24.43 -27.29
N PRO A 160 -16.23 -25.78 -27.22
CA PRO A 160 -16.36 -26.71 -28.34
C PRO A 160 -17.80 -26.74 -28.88
N PHE A 161 -17.94 -26.93 -30.20
CA PHE A 161 -19.24 -27.18 -30.83
C PHE A 161 -19.90 -28.39 -30.15
N SER A 162 -21.06 -28.16 -29.54
CA SER A 162 -21.89 -29.21 -28.97
C SER A 162 -23.20 -29.27 -29.76
N SER A 163 -23.29 -30.23 -30.69
CA SER A 163 -24.53 -30.51 -31.43
C SER A 163 -25.70 -30.75 -30.48
N LYS A 164 -25.41 -31.33 -29.30
CA LYS A 164 -26.38 -31.48 -28.23
C LYS A 164 -26.89 -30.13 -27.70
N VAL A 165 -26.00 -29.21 -27.32
CA VAL A 165 -26.42 -27.89 -26.80
C VAL A 165 -27.18 -27.10 -27.87
N VAL A 166 -26.72 -27.13 -29.13
CA VAL A 166 -27.41 -26.48 -30.25
C VAL A 166 -28.81 -27.06 -30.43
N ARG A 167 -28.94 -28.39 -30.43
CA ARG A 167 -30.23 -29.06 -30.48
C ARG A 167 -31.13 -28.65 -29.32
N ASP A 168 -30.60 -28.71 -28.10
CA ASP A 168 -31.37 -28.44 -26.89
C ASP A 168 -31.84 -26.96 -26.86
N VAL A 169 -31.06 -26.02 -27.41
CA VAL A 169 -31.49 -24.62 -27.64
C VAL A 169 -32.62 -24.54 -28.67
N ILE A 170 -32.48 -25.20 -29.82
CA ILE A 170 -33.53 -25.20 -30.86
C ILE A 170 -34.83 -25.79 -30.31
N GLU A 171 -34.74 -26.93 -29.61
CA GLU A 171 -35.89 -27.58 -28.99
C GLU A 171 -36.51 -26.69 -27.91
N ALA A 172 -35.69 -26.06 -27.05
CA ALA A 172 -36.19 -25.13 -26.05
C ALA A 172 -36.92 -23.93 -26.68
N ILE A 173 -36.45 -23.40 -27.81
CA ILE A 173 -37.16 -22.34 -28.54
C ILE A 173 -38.52 -22.88 -29.03
N ILE A 174 -38.55 -24.04 -29.68
CA ILE A 174 -39.77 -24.63 -30.28
C ILE A 174 -40.82 -24.94 -29.21
N TYR A 175 -40.41 -25.43 -28.05
CA TYR A 175 -41.31 -25.79 -26.95
C TYR A 175 -41.54 -24.66 -25.94
N SER A 176 -41.01 -23.46 -26.17
CA SER A 176 -41.18 -22.36 -25.23
C SER A 176 -42.63 -21.87 -25.21
N ASP A 177 -43.19 -21.69 -24.02
CA ASP A 177 -44.47 -21.01 -23.80
C ASP A 177 -44.31 -19.47 -23.82
N ASP A 178 -43.11 -18.97 -24.08
CA ASP A 178 -42.78 -17.55 -24.09
C ASP A 178 -43.27 -16.85 -25.36
N GLU A 179 -44.28 -16.00 -25.21
CA GLU A 179 -44.88 -15.24 -26.32
C GLU A 179 -43.86 -14.36 -27.06
N GLN A 180 -42.77 -13.91 -26.40
CA GLN A 180 -41.74 -13.11 -27.04
C GLN A 180 -40.88 -13.92 -28.03
N LEU A 181 -40.82 -15.24 -27.86
CA LEU A 181 -40.10 -16.14 -28.76
C LEU A 181 -40.97 -16.62 -29.94
N ALA A 182 -42.28 -16.40 -29.90
CA ALA A 182 -43.22 -16.85 -30.94
C ALA A 182 -42.83 -16.42 -32.37
N PRO A 183 -42.32 -15.19 -32.60
CA PRO A 183 -41.86 -14.79 -33.93
C PRO A 183 -40.66 -15.62 -34.45
N LEU A 184 -39.76 -16.04 -33.55
CA LEU A 184 -38.64 -16.92 -33.89
C LEU A 184 -39.10 -18.37 -34.07
N GLN A 185 -40.06 -18.83 -33.26
CA GLN A 185 -40.70 -20.14 -33.41
C GLN A 185 -41.37 -20.29 -34.77
N ALA A 186 -42.02 -19.24 -35.29
CA ALA A 186 -42.69 -19.27 -36.59
C ALA A 186 -41.72 -19.52 -37.77
N LEU A 187 -40.42 -19.28 -37.58
CA LEU A 187 -39.38 -19.54 -38.58
C LEU A 187 -38.78 -20.95 -38.48
N LEU A 188 -39.08 -21.67 -37.39
CA LEU A 188 -38.70 -23.07 -37.19
C LEU A 188 -39.91 -23.93 -37.60
N PRO A 189 -39.78 -24.81 -38.61
CA PRO A 189 -40.93 -25.53 -39.17
C PRO A 189 -41.60 -26.42 -38.12
N THR A 190 -42.93 -26.33 -38.01
CA THR A 190 -43.77 -27.06 -37.04
C THR A 190 -44.77 -28.02 -37.70
N GLU A 191 -44.65 -28.30 -39.01
CA GLU A 191 -45.57 -29.23 -39.68
C GLU A 191 -45.21 -30.70 -39.40
N TYR A 192 -46.03 -31.32 -38.53
CA TYR A 192 -46.32 -32.75 -38.28
C TYR A 192 -45.16 -33.78 -38.27
N ASP A 193 -45.06 -34.49 -37.14
CA ASP A 193 -44.21 -35.64 -36.78
C ASP A 193 -42.70 -35.43 -36.60
N TYR A 194 -42.10 -34.31 -37.03
CA TYR A 194 -40.67 -34.07 -36.83
C TYR A 194 -40.35 -32.61 -36.44
N LEU A 195 -40.14 -32.37 -35.14
CA LEU A 195 -39.99 -31.03 -34.54
C LEU A 195 -38.55 -30.50 -34.57
N SER A 196 -37.54 -31.36 -34.64
CA SER A 196 -36.13 -30.97 -34.65
C SER A 196 -35.29 -31.90 -35.55
N LEU A 197 -34.03 -31.53 -35.82
CA LEU A 197 -33.08 -32.42 -36.47
C LEU A 197 -32.83 -33.68 -35.61
N THR A 198 -32.79 -34.86 -36.23
CA THR A 198 -32.41 -36.10 -35.54
C THR A 198 -30.92 -36.13 -35.22
N ALA A 199 -30.50 -37.08 -34.38
CA ALA A 199 -29.08 -37.29 -34.08
C ALA A 199 -28.25 -37.60 -35.35
N GLU A 200 -28.82 -38.31 -36.33
CA GLU A 200 -28.14 -38.54 -37.61
C GLU A 200 -27.97 -37.24 -38.42
N HIS A 201 -28.98 -36.36 -38.43
CA HIS A 201 -28.88 -35.07 -39.10
C HIS A 201 -27.80 -34.17 -38.48
N TYR A 202 -27.71 -34.12 -37.15
CA TYR A 202 -26.62 -33.39 -36.48
C TYR A 202 -25.24 -34.01 -36.78
N THR A 203 -25.14 -35.34 -36.89
CA THR A 203 -23.89 -36.00 -37.30
C THR A 203 -23.45 -35.56 -38.71
N ILE A 204 -24.41 -35.42 -39.64
CA ILE A 204 -24.14 -34.89 -41.00
C ILE A 204 -23.71 -33.43 -40.93
N MET A 205 -24.32 -32.61 -40.06
CA MET A 205 -23.92 -31.22 -39.87
C MET A 205 -22.51 -31.09 -39.30
N ASP A 206 -22.11 -31.95 -38.37
CA ASP A 206 -20.75 -31.99 -37.81
C ASP A 206 -19.72 -32.29 -38.93
N GLU A 207 -20.04 -33.22 -39.83
CA GLU A 207 -19.22 -33.51 -41.00
C GLU A 207 -19.18 -32.33 -41.99
N ILE A 208 -20.30 -31.63 -42.23
CA ILE A 208 -20.34 -30.43 -43.10
C ILE A 208 -19.50 -29.30 -42.49
N TYR A 209 -19.60 -29.09 -41.18
CA TYR A 209 -18.87 -28.07 -40.44
C TYR A 209 -17.35 -28.32 -40.46
N GLU A 210 -16.91 -29.56 -40.22
CA GLU A 210 -15.49 -29.95 -40.33
C GLU A 210 -14.93 -29.83 -41.75
N ILE A 211 -15.77 -29.97 -42.79
CA ILE A 211 -15.33 -29.80 -44.18
C ILE A 211 -15.26 -28.31 -44.55
N LEU A 212 -16.17 -27.47 -44.05
CA LEU A 212 -16.03 -26.00 -44.12
C LEU A 212 -14.74 -25.52 -43.41
N ARG A 213 -14.19 -26.31 -42.47
CA ARG A 213 -12.93 -26.07 -41.76
C ARG A 213 -11.66 -26.41 -42.57
N ARG A 214 -11.73 -27.09 -43.73
CA ARG A 214 -10.58 -27.61 -44.51
C ARG A 214 -9.72 -26.56 -45.23
N LEU A 215 -9.57 -25.36 -44.69
CA LEU A 215 -8.47 -24.47 -45.05
C LEU A 215 -7.23 -24.87 -44.21
N PRO A 216 -6.02 -24.85 -44.78
CA PRO A 216 -4.91 -25.70 -44.35
C PRO A 216 -4.53 -25.55 -42.87
N ASN A 217 -4.48 -26.69 -42.19
CA ASN A 217 -4.01 -26.88 -40.81
C ASN A 217 -2.56 -26.41 -40.65
N TYR A 218 -2.34 -25.32 -39.93
CA TYR A 218 -1.10 -25.08 -39.19
C TYR A 218 -1.36 -25.31 -37.69
N ALA A 219 -0.48 -26.09 -37.06
CA ALA A 219 -0.64 -26.69 -35.73
C ALA A 219 -0.64 -25.70 -34.54
N GLU A 220 -0.87 -24.41 -34.76
CA GLU A 220 -0.93 -23.37 -33.71
C GLU A 220 -2.22 -22.52 -33.76
N GLN A 221 -3.25 -22.92 -34.52
CA GLN A 221 -4.49 -22.14 -34.67
C GLN A 221 -5.56 -22.38 -33.57
N TYR A 222 -5.17 -22.72 -32.34
CA TYR A 222 -6.09 -22.59 -31.21
C TYR A 222 -6.36 -21.13 -30.80
N ASN A 223 -5.67 -20.16 -31.42
CA ASN A 223 -5.76 -18.73 -31.10
C ASN A 223 -6.18 -17.80 -32.25
N TYR A 224 -6.63 -18.32 -33.41
CA TYR A 224 -7.19 -17.45 -34.45
C TYR A 224 -8.56 -17.96 -34.87
N LYS A 225 -9.58 -17.24 -34.39
CA LYS A 225 -10.98 -17.36 -34.80
C LYS A 225 -11.06 -17.66 -36.29
N HIS A 226 -11.85 -18.67 -36.66
CA HIS A 226 -12.39 -18.92 -38.01
C HIS A 226 -13.26 -17.72 -38.46
N GLY A 227 -12.61 -16.56 -38.65
CA GLY A 227 -13.22 -15.25 -38.60
C GLY A 227 -14.33 -15.08 -39.62
N LEU A 228 -14.12 -15.52 -40.86
CA LEU A 228 -15.05 -15.24 -41.95
C LEU A 228 -16.41 -15.96 -41.79
N LEU A 229 -16.39 -17.29 -41.62
CA LEU A 229 -17.63 -18.09 -41.55
C LEU A 229 -18.41 -17.84 -40.26
N ALA A 230 -17.72 -17.77 -39.12
CA ALA A 230 -18.36 -17.47 -37.85
C ALA A 230 -18.93 -16.04 -37.83
N THR A 231 -18.21 -15.07 -38.39
CA THR A 231 -18.72 -13.69 -38.54
C THR A 231 -19.93 -13.65 -39.46
N PHE A 232 -19.90 -14.36 -40.59
CA PHE A 232 -21.05 -14.47 -41.49
C PHE A 232 -22.28 -15.04 -40.80
N PHE A 233 -22.17 -16.18 -40.10
CA PHE A 233 -23.29 -16.77 -39.39
C PHE A 233 -23.81 -15.88 -38.25
N LYS A 234 -22.92 -15.22 -37.49
CA LYS A 234 -23.32 -14.24 -36.46
C LYS A 234 -24.05 -13.04 -37.06
N GLN A 235 -23.54 -12.49 -38.17
CA GLN A 235 -24.18 -11.38 -38.87
C GLN A 235 -25.53 -11.77 -39.44
N GLN A 236 -25.64 -12.97 -40.03
CA GLN A 236 -26.91 -13.49 -40.53
C GLN A 236 -27.93 -13.69 -39.42
N LEU A 237 -27.51 -14.26 -38.29
CA LEU A 237 -28.36 -14.45 -37.12
C LEU A 237 -28.82 -13.10 -36.56
N SER A 238 -27.90 -12.15 -36.42
CA SER A 238 -28.19 -10.78 -35.98
C SER A 238 -29.18 -10.08 -36.91
N PHE A 239 -28.98 -10.17 -38.23
CA PHE A 239 -29.88 -9.61 -39.22
C PHE A 239 -31.29 -10.21 -39.11
N ILE A 240 -31.39 -11.54 -38.99
CA ILE A 240 -32.68 -12.23 -38.85
C ILE A 240 -33.40 -11.77 -37.58
N ILE A 241 -32.73 -11.81 -36.43
CA ILE A 241 -33.33 -11.43 -35.15
C ILE A 241 -33.78 -9.96 -35.17
N THR A 242 -32.94 -9.05 -35.67
CA THR A 242 -33.28 -7.62 -35.78
C THR A 242 -34.45 -7.39 -36.75
N THR A 243 -34.55 -8.18 -37.82
CA THR A 243 -35.67 -8.10 -38.77
C THR A 243 -36.98 -8.58 -38.14
N ILE A 244 -36.92 -9.59 -37.28
CA ILE A 244 -38.08 -10.14 -36.56
C ILE A 244 -38.61 -9.16 -35.52
N GLU A 245 -37.74 -8.51 -34.74
CA GLU A 245 -38.14 -7.54 -33.70
C GLU A 245 -38.85 -6.31 -34.29
N GLY A 246 -38.59 -5.97 -35.55
CA GLY A 246 -39.16 -4.78 -36.18
C GLY A 246 -38.76 -3.46 -35.50
N ASN A 247 -39.37 -2.35 -35.93
CA ASN A 247 -39.14 -1.02 -35.33
C ASN A 247 -40.00 -0.78 -34.06
N GLU A 248 -40.46 -1.83 -33.39
CA GLU A 248 -41.22 -1.65 -32.15
C GLU A 248 -40.32 -1.11 -31.03
N LYS A 249 -40.86 -0.25 -30.17
CA LYS A 249 -40.08 0.43 -29.14
C LYS A 249 -39.35 -0.60 -28.28
N LYS A 250 -38.02 -0.58 -28.36
CA LYS A 250 -37.05 -1.31 -27.52
C LYS A 250 -37.41 -1.16 -26.04
N ASN A 251 -38.23 -2.08 -25.56
CA ASN A 251 -38.61 -2.23 -24.16
C ASN A 251 -37.87 -3.43 -23.57
N GLU A 252 -37.92 -3.58 -22.25
CA GLU A 252 -37.26 -4.64 -21.47
C GLU A 252 -37.73 -6.07 -21.84
N ASN A 253 -38.86 -6.19 -22.55
CA ASN A 253 -39.40 -7.43 -23.11
C ASN A 253 -38.98 -7.64 -24.58
N SER A 254 -37.69 -7.53 -24.88
CA SER A 254 -37.18 -7.74 -26.25
C SER A 254 -36.94 -9.23 -26.52
N LEU A 255 -37.12 -9.68 -27.77
CA LEU A 255 -36.82 -11.04 -28.21
C LEU A 255 -35.37 -11.41 -27.84
N ASN A 256 -34.44 -10.46 -27.98
CA ASN A 256 -33.04 -10.64 -27.63
C ASN A 256 -32.85 -11.09 -26.18
N TRP A 257 -33.50 -10.44 -25.21
CA TRP A 257 -33.36 -10.76 -23.78
C TRP A 257 -33.89 -12.15 -23.46
N HIS A 258 -35.08 -12.46 -23.96
CA HIS A 258 -35.72 -13.75 -23.74
C HIS A 258 -34.91 -14.89 -24.38
N LEU A 259 -34.36 -14.66 -25.57
CA LEU A 259 -33.49 -15.63 -26.24
C LEU A 259 -32.16 -15.84 -25.48
N LEU A 260 -31.53 -14.77 -24.98
CA LEU A 260 -30.34 -14.87 -24.14
C LEU A 260 -30.61 -15.72 -22.89
N GLN A 261 -31.71 -15.44 -22.18
CA GLN A 261 -32.09 -16.17 -20.96
C GLN A 261 -32.37 -17.65 -21.23
N LEU A 262 -33.06 -17.95 -22.34
CA LEU A 262 -33.31 -19.33 -22.75
C LEU A 262 -32.00 -20.06 -23.06
N ILE A 263 -31.09 -19.44 -23.80
CA ILE A 263 -29.77 -20.02 -24.10
C ILE A 263 -28.98 -20.27 -22.81
N PHE A 264 -28.96 -19.31 -21.88
CA PHE A 264 -28.29 -19.46 -20.59
C PHE A 264 -28.89 -20.61 -19.78
N THR A 265 -30.22 -20.76 -19.79
CA THR A 265 -30.93 -21.85 -19.11
C THR A 265 -30.54 -23.21 -19.68
N VAL A 266 -30.46 -23.35 -21.01
CA VAL A 266 -30.04 -24.60 -21.66
C VAL A 266 -28.58 -24.93 -21.33
N ILE A 267 -27.71 -23.92 -21.42
CA ILE A 267 -26.29 -24.04 -21.07
C ILE A 267 -26.13 -24.49 -19.61
N ASP A 268 -26.87 -23.88 -18.69
CA ASP A 268 -26.83 -24.26 -17.27
C ASP A 268 -27.41 -25.66 -17.06
N ALA A 269 -28.51 -26.05 -17.70
CA ALA A 269 -29.05 -27.40 -17.57
C ALA A 269 -28.07 -28.47 -18.06
N GLU A 270 -27.34 -28.20 -19.14
CA GLU A 270 -26.42 -29.17 -19.77
C GLU A 270 -25.08 -29.25 -19.03
N PHE A 271 -24.57 -28.13 -18.53
CA PHE A 271 -23.23 -28.05 -17.94
C PHE A 271 -23.23 -27.83 -16.42
N GLY A 272 -24.39 -27.57 -15.79
CA GLY A 272 -24.46 -27.03 -14.43
C GLY A 272 -25.75 -27.31 -13.64
N GLY A 273 -25.80 -28.43 -12.92
CA GLY A 273 -26.80 -28.68 -11.87
C GLY A 273 -26.54 -28.01 -10.51
N ASP A 274 -25.44 -27.27 -10.31
CA ASP A 274 -25.12 -26.63 -9.02
C ASP A 274 -24.43 -25.28 -9.22
N LYS A 275 -25.10 -24.15 -8.92
CA LYS A 275 -24.50 -22.80 -8.95
C LYS A 275 -23.23 -22.62 -8.08
N ASP A 276 -22.85 -23.64 -7.30
CA ASP A 276 -21.69 -23.68 -6.40
C ASP A 276 -20.35 -24.09 -7.06
N TYR A 277 -20.23 -24.14 -8.40
CA TYR A 277 -18.94 -24.50 -9.04
C TYR A 277 -17.79 -23.53 -8.70
N ILE A 278 -18.11 -22.29 -8.30
CA ILE A 278 -17.12 -21.28 -7.90
C ILE A 278 -16.39 -21.70 -6.62
N ASP A 279 -16.99 -22.54 -5.77
CA ASP A 279 -16.43 -22.98 -4.49
C ASP A 279 -15.86 -24.41 -4.51
N LYS A 280 -16.01 -25.15 -5.62
CA LYS A 280 -15.65 -26.59 -5.73
C LYS A 280 -14.27 -26.83 -6.37
N GLY A 281 -13.19 -26.31 -5.76
CA GLY A 281 -11.79 -26.71 -6.04
C GLY A 281 -11.32 -26.67 -7.52
N VAL A 282 -10.07 -27.10 -7.78
CA VAL A 282 -9.42 -27.00 -9.11
C VAL A 282 -10.22 -27.69 -10.23
N ALA A 283 -10.84 -28.85 -9.95
CA ALA A 283 -11.61 -29.59 -10.95
C ALA A 283 -12.94 -28.91 -11.34
N GLY A 284 -13.54 -28.12 -10.45
CA GLY A 284 -14.72 -27.30 -10.77
C GLY A 284 -14.36 -26.17 -11.74
N TYR A 285 -13.21 -25.51 -11.53
CA TYR A 285 -12.75 -24.40 -12.37
C TYR A 285 -12.48 -24.80 -13.83
N PHE A 286 -11.92 -25.99 -14.08
CA PHE A 286 -11.67 -26.48 -15.44
C PHE A 286 -12.96 -26.67 -16.27
N LYS A 287 -14.10 -26.91 -15.63
CA LYS A 287 -15.41 -26.99 -16.29
C LYS A 287 -16.11 -25.63 -16.35
N ALA A 288 -15.97 -24.81 -15.30
CA ALA A 288 -16.63 -23.51 -15.19
C ALA A 288 -16.04 -22.46 -16.13
N LEU A 289 -14.72 -22.46 -16.38
CA LEU A 289 -14.09 -21.42 -17.19
C LEU A 289 -14.54 -21.45 -18.66
N PRO A 290 -14.52 -22.59 -19.38
CA PRO A 290 -15.06 -22.63 -20.76
C PRO A 290 -16.53 -22.20 -20.83
N LEU A 291 -17.32 -22.54 -19.81
CA LEU A 291 -18.72 -22.18 -19.72
C LEU A 291 -18.93 -20.67 -19.55
N ALA A 292 -18.21 -20.04 -18.63
CA ALA A 292 -18.27 -18.61 -18.40
C ALA A 292 -17.77 -17.83 -19.62
N ILE A 293 -16.72 -18.32 -20.30
CA ILE A 293 -16.25 -17.75 -21.57
C ILE A 293 -17.35 -17.78 -22.62
N LEU A 294 -18.04 -18.92 -22.75
CA LEU A 294 -19.15 -19.08 -23.69
C LEU A 294 -20.30 -18.11 -23.37
N LYS A 295 -20.75 -18.06 -22.11
CA LYS A 295 -21.82 -17.16 -21.67
C LYS A 295 -21.47 -15.69 -21.90
N ARG A 296 -20.24 -15.28 -21.56
CA ARG A 296 -19.73 -13.94 -21.87
C ARG A 296 -19.80 -13.63 -23.35
N ASP A 297 -19.32 -14.52 -24.23
CA ASP A 297 -19.29 -14.29 -25.67
C ASP A 297 -20.71 -14.22 -26.28
N ILE A 298 -21.67 -14.94 -25.71
CA ILE A 298 -23.09 -14.87 -26.10
C ILE A 298 -23.70 -13.55 -25.62
N ALA A 299 -23.49 -13.17 -24.35
CA ALA A 299 -23.98 -11.89 -23.81
C ALA A 299 -23.39 -10.69 -24.59
N GLU A 300 -22.11 -10.76 -24.96
CA GLU A 300 -21.46 -9.76 -25.79
C GLU A 300 -22.12 -9.64 -27.16
N PHE A 301 -22.45 -10.76 -27.80
CA PHE A 301 -23.14 -10.77 -29.09
C PHE A 301 -24.50 -10.05 -29.02
N PHE A 302 -25.33 -10.37 -28.02
CA PHE A 302 -26.63 -9.72 -27.85
C PHE A 302 -26.50 -8.24 -27.44
N TYR A 303 -25.49 -7.89 -26.64
CA TYR A 303 -25.18 -6.49 -26.34
C TYR A 303 -24.75 -5.72 -27.59
N ASP A 304 -23.92 -6.30 -28.46
CA ASP A 304 -23.47 -5.64 -29.69
C ASP A 304 -24.61 -5.46 -30.71
N MET A 305 -25.64 -6.30 -30.66
CA MET A 305 -26.88 -6.14 -31.44
C MET A 305 -27.74 -4.98 -30.95
N ASP A 306 -27.86 -4.81 -29.63
CA ASP A 306 -28.63 -3.73 -29.03
C ASP A 306 -27.96 -3.15 -27.77
N SER A 307 -26.96 -2.30 -28.00
CA SER A 307 -26.17 -1.69 -26.92
C SER A 307 -26.96 -0.72 -26.04
N THR A 308 -28.20 -0.41 -26.42
CA THR A 308 -29.09 0.47 -25.64
C THR A 308 -29.80 -0.27 -24.50
N GLN A 309 -29.75 -1.60 -24.46
CA GLN A 309 -30.42 -2.39 -23.42
C GLN A 309 -29.52 -2.61 -22.20
N THR A 310 -29.92 -2.02 -21.08
CA THR A 310 -29.22 -2.08 -19.79
C THR A 310 -28.98 -3.51 -19.29
N PHE A 311 -29.94 -4.42 -19.47
CA PHE A 311 -29.82 -5.81 -19.00
C PHE A 311 -28.77 -6.62 -19.80
N MET A 312 -28.60 -6.35 -21.09
CA MET A 312 -27.56 -6.98 -21.90
C MET A 312 -26.17 -6.50 -21.49
N ALA A 313 -26.05 -5.19 -21.26
CA ALA A 313 -24.84 -4.59 -20.72
C ALA A 313 -24.47 -5.22 -19.37
N TYR A 314 -25.46 -5.41 -18.50
CA TYR A 314 -25.30 -6.07 -17.20
C TYR A 314 -24.85 -7.51 -17.35
N ALA A 315 -25.54 -8.33 -18.14
CA ALA A 315 -25.20 -9.74 -18.36
C ALA A 315 -23.79 -9.91 -18.93
N TYR A 316 -23.39 -9.06 -19.89
CA TYR A 316 -22.04 -9.07 -20.44
C TYR A 316 -20.99 -8.72 -19.38
N CYS A 317 -21.21 -7.64 -18.61
CA CYS A 317 -20.30 -7.24 -17.53
C CYS A 317 -20.16 -8.34 -16.47
N ASP A 318 -21.26 -8.92 -16.02
CA ASP A 318 -21.27 -9.93 -14.96
C ASP A 318 -20.52 -11.19 -15.38
N GLU A 319 -20.84 -11.74 -16.56
CA GLU A 319 -20.15 -12.92 -17.09
C GLU A 319 -18.66 -12.65 -17.39
N ALA A 320 -18.31 -11.44 -17.84
CA ALA A 320 -16.90 -11.05 -18.02
C ALA A 320 -16.14 -11.02 -16.69
N LEU A 321 -16.76 -10.51 -15.62
CA LEU A 321 -16.18 -10.48 -14.27
C LEU A 321 -16.06 -11.89 -13.68
N ILE A 322 -17.03 -12.78 -13.94
CA ILE A 322 -16.92 -14.20 -13.58
C ILE A 322 -15.72 -14.83 -14.27
N VAL A 323 -15.55 -14.63 -15.58
CA VAL A 323 -14.38 -15.13 -16.33
C VAL A 323 -13.07 -14.65 -15.71
N LEU A 324 -12.96 -13.36 -15.37
CA LEU A 324 -11.77 -12.80 -14.72
C LEU A 324 -11.48 -13.49 -13.39
N ARG A 325 -12.50 -13.65 -12.54
CA ARG A 325 -12.36 -14.33 -11.24
C ARG A 325 -11.87 -15.77 -11.40
N LEU A 326 -12.42 -16.53 -12.36
CA LEU A 326 -12.00 -17.90 -12.62
C LEU A 326 -10.55 -17.97 -13.11
N LEU A 327 -10.13 -17.06 -14.00
CA LEU A 327 -8.75 -17.00 -14.51
C LEU A 327 -7.74 -16.63 -13.42
N ILE A 328 -8.09 -15.68 -12.54
CA ILE A 328 -7.27 -15.31 -11.37
C ILE A 328 -7.06 -16.51 -10.45
N ASN A 329 -8.13 -17.24 -10.15
CA ASN A 329 -8.10 -18.43 -9.27
C ASN A 329 -7.29 -19.58 -9.88
N LEU A 330 -7.28 -19.72 -11.20
CA LEU A 330 -6.46 -20.69 -11.93
C LEU A 330 -4.99 -20.25 -12.11
N ASN A 331 -4.61 -19.06 -11.64
CA ASN A 331 -3.30 -18.44 -11.87
C ASN A 331 -2.93 -18.27 -13.36
N GLU A 332 -3.92 -18.12 -14.23
CA GLU A 332 -3.76 -17.89 -15.68
C GLU A 332 -3.58 -16.39 -15.95
N ASN A 333 -2.54 -15.79 -15.36
CA ASN A 333 -2.38 -14.33 -15.26
C ASN A 333 -2.37 -13.61 -16.61
N GLN A 334 -1.76 -14.19 -17.65
CA GLN A 334 -1.73 -13.59 -18.99
C GLN A 334 -3.13 -13.53 -19.62
N LYS A 335 -3.88 -14.63 -19.56
CA LYS A 335 -5.26 -14.68 -20.06
C LYS A 335 -6.18 -13.76 -19.26
N ALA A 336 -5.97 -13.66 -17.95
CA ALA A 336 -6.70 -12.74 -17.09
C ALA A 336 -6.43 -11.28 -17.49
N MET A 337 -5.17 -10.93 -17.78
CA MET A 337 -4.80 -9.60 -18.29
C MET A 337 -5.47 -9.28 -19.62
N GLU A 338 -5.41 -10.20 -20.59
CA GLU A 338 -6.05 -10.03 -21.90
C GLU A 338 -7.56 -9.82 -21.77
N ALA A 339 -8.22 -10.61 -20.91
CA ALA A 339 -9.64 -10.47 -20.62
C ALA A 339 -9.98 -9.12 -19.93
N LEU A 340 -9.13 -8.67 -19.00
CA LEU A 340 -9.33 -7.41 -18.27
C LEU A 340 -9.22 -6.22 -19.22
N LEU A 341 -8.15 -6.18 -20.03
CA LEU A 341 -7.95 -5.12 -21.01
C LEU A 341 -9.08 -5.07 -22.03
N ARG A 342 -9.61 -6.22 -22.46
CA ARG A 342 -10.77 -6.28 -23.35
C ARG A 342 -12.02 -5.68 -22.69
N LEU A 343 -12.30 -6.02 -21.44
CA LEU A 343 -13.44 -5.48 -20.69
C LEU A 343 -13.29 -3.97 -20.46
N GLU A 344 -12.11 -3.52 -20.03
CA GLU A 344 -11.83 -2.10 -19.79
C GLU A 344 -11.92 -1.27 -21.07
N HIS A 345 -11.39 -1.78 -22.18
CA HIS A 345 -11.53 -1.12 -23.47
C HIS A 345 -13.02 -0.93 -23.81
N LYS A 346 -13.82 -2.00 -23.69
CA LYS A 346 -15.26 -1.96 -23.99
C LYS A 346 -16.02 -1.02 -23.05
N ILE A 347 -15.70 -1.00 -21.75
CA ILE A 347 -16.25 -0.02 -20.80
C ILE A 347 -15.86 1.40 -21.19
N SER A 348 -14.62 1.64 -21.60
CA SER A 348 -14.15 2.98 -21.96
C SER A 348 -14.81 3.54 -23.23
N THR A 349 -15.16 2.67 -24.18
CA THR A 349 -15.78 3.07 -25.45
C THR A 349 -17.30 3.15 -25.39
N GLU A 350 -17.94 2.44 -24.46
CA GLU A 350 -19.40 2.29 -24.40
C GLU A 350 -20.03 2.94 -23.15
N PRO A 351 -20.81 4.03 -23.29
CA PRO A 351 -21.38 4.77 -22.15
C PRO A 351 -22.28 3.92 -21.23
N HIS A 352 -23.03 2.97 -21.77
CA HIS A 352 -23.92 2.11 -20.97
C HIS A 352 -23.15 1.19 -20.02
N LEU A 353 -22.01 0.64 -20.48
CA LEU A 353 -21.15 -0.18 -19.64
C LEU A 353 -20.44 0.64 -18.55
N GLN A 354 -20.20 1.93 -18.78
CA GLN A 354 -19.68 2.82 -17.72
C GLN A 354 -20.65 2.96 -16.55
N VAL A 355 -21.95 3.10 -16.85
CA VAL A 355 -22.99 3.19 -15.82
C VAL A 355 -23.07 1.88 -15.03
N ILE A 356 -23.07 0.74 -15.72
CA ILE A 356 -23.13 -0.58 -15.07
C ILE A 356 -21.87 -0.85 -14.24
N SER A 357 -20.68 -0.56 -14.76
CA SER A 357 -19.41 -0.76 -14.03
C SER A 357 -19.23 0.21 -12.86
N ALA A 358 -20.04 1.27 -12.77
CA ALA A 358 -20.09 2.17 -11.63
C ALA A 358 -21.02 1.70 -10.50
N MET A 359 -21.86 0.67 -10.75
CA MET A 359 -22.68 0.05 -9.71
C MET A 359 -21.77 -0.65 -8.69
N GLU A 360 -22.12 -0.57 -7.41
CA GLU A 360 -21.24 -0.92 -6.29
C GLU A 360 -20.66 -2.34 -6.42
N GLU A 361 -21.50 -3.35 -6.70
CA GLU A 361 -21.07 -4.76 -6.82
C GLU A 361 -20.12 -5.00 -8.00
N GLN A 362 -20.44 -4.48 -9.19
CA GLN A 362 -19.63 -4.64 -10.41
C GLN A 362 -18.32 -3.87 -10.29
N ARG A 363 -18.38 -2.68 -9.69
CA ARG A 363 -17.22 -1.83 -9.41
C ARG A 363 -16.27 -2.54 -8.46
N GLU A 364 -16.79 -3.07 -7.36
CA GLU A 364 -16.02 -3.86 -6.40
C GLU A 364 -15.35 -5.07 -7.08
N ALA A 365 -16.09 -5.88 -7.83
CA ALA A 365 -15.56 -7.04 -8.53
C ALA A 365 -14.48 -6.68 -9.58
N LEU A 366 -14.68 -5.57 -10.30
CA LEU A 366 -13.70 -5.06 -11.26
C LEU A 366 -12.43 -4.58 -10.56
N SER A 367 -12.56 -3.83 -9.46
CA SER A 367 -11.41 -3.34 -8.69
C SER A 367 -10.65 -4.50 -8.04
N VAL A 368 -11.32 -5.55 -7.56
CA VAL A 368 -10.70 -6.81 -7.10
C VAL A 368 -9.89 -7.44 -8.24
N SER A 369 -10.48 -7.53 -9.43
CA SER A 369 -9.81 -8.12 -10.59
C SER A 369 -8.56 -7.32 -11.00
N ARG A 370 -8.66 -5.99 -11.08
CA ARG A 370 -7.54 -5.07 -11.36
C ARG A 370 -6.41 -5.25 -10.36
N ALA A 371 -6.74 -5.15 -9.08
CA ALA A 371 -5.82 -5.30 -7.96
C ALA A 371 -5.01 -6.62 -8.04
N HIS A 372 -5.68 -7.75 -8.25
CA HIS A 372 -5.00 -9.04 -8.35
C HIS A 372 -4.23 -9.26 -9.65
N ILE A 373 -4.76 -8.81 -10.79
CA ILE A 373 -4.12 -9.04 -12.10
C ILE A 373 -2.89 -8.15 -12.24
N TYR A 374 -2.98 -6.89 -11.85
CA TYR A 374 -1.88 -5.92 -11.95
C TYR A 374 -0.75 -6.20 -10.96
N SER A 375 -1.05 -6.57 -9.70
CA SER A 375 -0.02 -6.92 -8.69
C SER A 375 0.85 -8.12 -9.08
N ARG A 376 0.36 -9.00 -9.95
CA ARG A 376 1.09 -10.19 -10.41
C ARG A 376 2.01 -9.92 -11.60
N GLN A 377 2.06 -8.69 -12.10
CA GLN A 377 2.94 -8.30 -13.20
C GLN A 377 4.24 -7.69 -12.70
N VAL A 378 5.32 -7.88 -13.44
CA VAL A 378 6.66 -7.34 -13.11
C VAL A 378 6.82 -5.87 -13.54
N ASP A 379 5.78 -5.27 -14.13
CA ASP A 379 5.80 -3.92 -14.67
C ASP A 379 5.52 -2.86 -13.57
N PRO A 380 6.43 -1.90 -13.33
CA PRO A 380 6.25 -0.82 -12.36
C PRO A 380 4.98 0.02 -12.59
N ASP A 381 4.61 0.28 -13.84
CA ASP A 381 3.43 1.08 -14.18
C ASP A 381 2.14 0.32 -13.82
N LEU A 382 2.16 -1.00 -13.94
CA LEU A 382 1.05 -1.85 -13.51
C LEU A 382 1.00 -1.96 -11.99
N ASN A 383 2.13 -1.91 -11.29
CA ASN A 383 2.12 -1.85 -9.83
C ASN A 383 1.39 -0.59 -9.32
N GLU A 384 1.61 0.57 -9.93
CA GLU A 384 0.87 1.79 -9.59
C GLU A 384 -0.64 1.63 -9.83
N LYS A 385 -1.03 1.01 -10.94
CA LYS A 385 -2.45 0.70 -11.21
C LYS A 385 -3.05 -0.30 -10.22
N SER A 386 -2.27 -1.27 -9.77
CA SER A 386 -2.66 -2.21 -8.72
C SER A 386 -2.96 -1.47 -7.43
N VAL A 387 -2.05 -0.59 -6.99
CA VAL A 387 -2.21 0.22 -5.78
C VAL A 387 -3.46 1.11 -5.88
N ALA A 388 -3.67 1.77 -7.02
CA ALA A 388 -4.86 2.57 -7.26
C ALA A 388 -6.17 1.74 -7.15
N ALA A 389 -6.16 0.49 -7.65
CA ALA A 389 -7.30 -0.41 -7.55
C ALA A 389 -7.55 -0.86 -6.10
N PHE A 390 -6.50 -1.11 -5.31
CA PHE A 390 -6.65 -1.40 -3.88
C PHE A 390 -7.12 -0.18 -3.08
N ASP A 391 -6.67 1.02 -3.42
CA ASP A 391 -7.17 2.27 -2.82
C ASP A 391 -8.66 2.47 -3.11
N GLU A 392 -9.13 2.15 -4.33
CA GLU A 392 -10.55 2.13 -4.68
C GLU A 392 -11.32 1.09 -3.86
N LEU A 393 -10.81 -0.14 -3.73
CA LEU A 393 -11.43 -1.19 -2.91
C LEU A 393 -11.58 -0.77 -1.44
N ASN A 394 -10.58 -0.09 -0.89
CA ASN A 394 -10.61 0.40 0.49
C ASN A 394 -11.65 1.51 0.69
N GLN A 395 -11.96 2.29 -0.35
CA GLN A 395 -13.06 3.27 -0.33
C GLN A 395 -14.43 2.59 -0.40
N LEU A 396 -14.54 1.49 -1.15
CA LEU A 396 -15.79 0.72 -1.28
C LEU A 396 -16.07 -0.10 -0.02
N SER A 397 -15.07 -0.78 0.55
CA SER A 397 -15.25 -1.62 1.72
C SER A 397 -13.98 -1.76 2.56
N SER A 398 -14.14 -1.61 3.88
CA SER A 398 -13.05 -1.78 4.85
C SER A 398 -12.49 -3.22 4.89
N LYS A 399 -13.21 -4.21 4.35
CA LYS A 399 -12.76 -5.62 4.32
C LYS A 399 -11.49 -5.84 3.49
N TYR A 400 -11.16 -4.91 2.59
CA TYR A 400 -10.03 -5.02 1.67
C TYR A 400 -8.71 -4.43 2.19
N LYS A 401 -8.73 -3.69 3.31
CA LYS A 401 -7.55 -2.98 3.84
C LYS A 401 -6.34 -3.89 4.02
N LYS A 402 -6.57 -5.10 4.52
CA LYS A 402 -5.53 -6.10 4.82
C LYS A 402 -4.98 -6.87 3.61
N TYR A 403 -5.58 -6.72 2.43
CA TYR A 403 -5.21 -7.47 1.22
C TYR A 403 -4.43 -6.63 0.19
N SER A 404 -4.18 -5.34 0.48
CA SER A 404 -3.38 -4.48 -0.39
C SER A 404 -1.89 -4.91 -0.38
N PRO A 405 -1.20 -5.00 -1.53
CA PRO A 405 0.25 -5.16 -1.64
C PRO A 405 0.98 -4.04 -0.87
N ASP A 406 0.36 -2.87 -0.80
CA ASP A 406 0.82 -1.71 -0.04
C ASP A 406 0.03 -1.55 1.27
N TYR A 407 -0.39 -2.65 1.92
CA TYR A 407 -1.21 -2.58 3.14
C TYR A 407 -0.56 -1.69 4.21
N TYR A 408 0.77 -1.74 4.37
CA TYR A 408 1.48 -0.84 5.27
C TYR A 408 1.31 0.64 4.89
N ARG A 409 1.27 1.00 3.61
CA ARG A 409 1.03 2.41 3.21
C ARG A 409 -0.37 2.88 3.57
N VAL A 410 -1.37 2.00 3.52
CA VAL A 410 -2.74 2.30 3.95
C VAL A 410 -2.74 2.66 5.43
N TYR A 411 -2.17 1.80 6.27
CA TYR A 411 -2.08 2.03 7.71
C TYR A 411 -1.14 3.19 8.08
N ALA A 412 -0.09 3.46 7.29
CA ALA A 412 0.75 4.65 7.45
C ALA A 412 -0.03 5.95 7.16
N ARG A 413 -0.92 5.97 6.15
CA ARG A 413 -1.81 7.11 5.88
C ARG A 413 -2.83 7.30 7.00
N GLU A 414 -3.37 6.21 7.55
CA GLU A 414 -4.29 6.28 8.70
C GLU A 414 -3.59 6.82 9.95
N MET A 415 -2.41 6.30 10.27
CA MET A 415 -1.55 6.81 11.34
C MET A 415 -1.28 8.31 11.14
N SER A 416 -0.87 8.72 9.94
CA SER A 416 -0.61 10.14 9.61
C SER A 416 -1.85 11.01 9.77
N SER A 417 -3.03 10.49 9.43
CA SER A 417 -4.32 11.18 9.65
C SER A 417 -4.62 11.37 11.14
N ILE A 418 -4.34 10.36 11.97
CA ILE A 418 -4.48 10.45 13.43
C ILE A 418 -3.51 11.48 13.98
N THR A 419 -2.23 11.46 13.59
CA THR A 419 -1.21 12.44 14.00
C THR A 419 -1.64 13.86 13.64
N ALA A 420 -2.06 14.07 12.39
CA ALA A 420 -2.53 15.38 11.94
C ALA A 420 -3.77 15.87 12.70
N LYS A 421 -4.70 14.98 13.09
CA LYS A 421 -5.85 15.35 13.91
C LYS A 421 -5.42 15.71 15.33
N LEU A 422 -4.46 14.99 15.91
CA LEU A 422 -3.93 15.26 17.24
C LEU A 422 -3.19 16.61 17.27
N ASP A 423 -2.30 16.87 16.32
CA ASP A 423 -1.53 18.12 16.21
C ASP A 423 -2.44 19.34 16.03
N ASN A 424 -3.51 19.18 15.24
CA ASN A 424 -4.54 20.21 15.05
C ASN A 424 -5.58 20.26 16.19
N LYS A 425 -5.36 19.53 17.29
CA LYS A 425 -6.25 19.46 18.47
C LYS A 425 -7.70 19.10 18.13
N LYS A 426 -7.92 18.33 17.05
CA LYS A 426 -9.24 17.83 16.64
C LYS A 426 -9.66 16.59 17.43
N ILE A 427 -8.71 15.89 18.04
CA ILE A 427 -8.91 14.76 18.94
C ILE A 427 -8.04 14.94 20.20
N SER A 428 -8.45 14.36 21.32
CA SER A 428 -7.64 14.34 22.55
C SER A 428 -6.48 13.34 22.46
N ILE A 429 -5.54 13.40 23.40
CA ILE A 429 -4.43 12.44 23.50
C ILE A 429 -4.96 11.02 23.72
N GLU A 430 -5.98 10.85 24.57
CA GLU A 430 -6.60 9.55 24.85
C GLU A 430 -7.33 8.99 23.61
N GLN A 431 -8.00 9.86 22.84
CA GLN A 431 -8.64 9.47 21.58
C GLN A 431 -7.61 9.05 20.54
N ALA A 432 -6.48 9.75 20.45
CA ALA A 432 -5.39 9.37 19.56
C ALA A 432 -4.74 8.05 19.99
N HIS A 433 -4.53 7.85 21.28
CA HIS A 433 -4.00 6.59 21.83
C HIS A 433 -4.87 5.39 21.43
N HIS A 434 -6.19 5.49 21.64
CA HIS A 434 -7.11 4.43 21.25
C HIS A 434 -7.12 4.19 19.74
N ALA A 435 -7.10 5.26 18.93
CA ALA A 435 -7.05 5.14 17.48
C ALA A 435 -5.76 4.47 16.98
N TYR A 436 -4.60 4.81 17.55
CA TYR A 436 -3.34 4.13 17.21
C TYR A 436 -3.34 2.66 17.62
N LEU A 437 -3.91 2.31 18.77
CA LEU A 437 -4.08 0.92 19.18
C LEU A 437 -4.95 0.14 18.20
N THR A 438 -6.11 0.68 17.81
CA THR A 438 -6.98 0.04 16.80
C THR A 438 -6.24 -0.17 15.48
N VAL A 439 -5.53 0.84 14.99
CA VAL A 439 -4.72 0.75 13.76
C VAL A 439 -3.63 -0.32 13.89
N PHE A 440 -2.95 -0.39 15.04
CA PHE A 440 -1.91 -1.38 15.30
C PHE A 440 -2.47 -2.80 15.37
N GLU A 441 -3.60 -3.01 16.05
CA GLU A 441 -4.27 -4.32 16.11
C GLU A 441 -4.77 -4.77 14.74
N GLU A 442 -5.37 -3.88 13.95
CA GLU A 442 -5.79 -4.20 12.58
C GLU A 442 -4.59 -4.55 11.69
N PHE A 443 -3.49 -3.79 11.80
CA PHE A 443 -2.27 -4.00 11.04
C PHE A 443 -1.56 -5.31 11.45
N ASP A 444 -1.43 -5.61 12.74
CA ASP A 444 -0.73 -6.79 13.26
C ASP A 444 -1.46 -8.09 12.93
N ASN A 445 -2.78 -8.03 12.73
CA ASN A 445 -3.61 -9.15 12.25
C ASN A 445 -3.55 -9.35 10.70
N GLY A 446 -2.84 -8.48 9.97
CA GLY A 446 -2.68 -8.53 8.52
C GLY A 446 -1.59 -9.50 8.03
N PHE A 447 -1.47 -9.64 6.71
CA PHE A 447 -0.42 -10.47 6.09
C PHE A 447 0.95 -9.80 6.25
N LYS A 448 1.87 -10.42 7.01
CA LYS A 448 3.18 -9.84 7.35
C LYS A 448 4.22 -10.19 6.29
N GLU A 449 4.29 -9.42 5.22
CA GLU A 449 5.49 -9.39 4.38
C GLU A 449 6.64 -8.71 5.14
N ASP A 450 7.79 -9.37 5.22
CA ASP A 450 8.94 -8.86 5.97
C ASP A 450 9.74 -7.85 5.12
N SER A 451 9.23 -6.62 5.04
CA SER A 451 9.84 -5.52 4.30
C SER A 451 10.19 -4.33 5.20
N PHE A 452 11.12 -3.49 4.75
CA PHE A 452 11.52 -2.27 5.45
C PHE A 452 10.31 -1.39 5.83
N GLY A 453 9.39 -1.15 4.88
CA GLY A 453 8.22 -0.30 5.10
C GLY A 453 7.25 -0.85 6.15
N VAL A 454 7.11 -2.19 6.22
CA VAL A 454 6.30 -2.86 7.25
C VAL A 454 6.93 -2.67 8.62
N ARG A 455 8.24 -2.92 8.76
CA ARG A 455 8.94 -2.77 10.04
C ARG A 455 9.02 -1.32 10.49
N ASP A 456 9.25 -0.38 9.59
CA ASP A 456 9.29 1.05 9.90
C ASP A 456 7.92 1.56 10.41
N LEU A 457 6.83 1.05 9.84
CA LEU A 457 5.49 1.34 10.33
C LEU A 457 5.23 0.75 11.71
N ILE A 458 5.67 -0.49 11.98
CA ILE A 458 5.56 -1.09 13.33
C ILE A 458 6.25 -0.19 14.36
N VAL A 459 7.48 0.22 14.09
CA VAL A 459 8.23 1.11 14.99
C VAL A 459 7.45 2.42 15.21
N SER A 460 6.95 3.03 14.13
CA SER A 460 6.22 4.29 14.20
C SER A 460 4.89 4.17 14.95
N LEU A 461 4.13 3.08 14.77
CA LEU A 461 2.88 2.84 15.51
C LEU A 461 3.14 2.62 16.99
N VAL A 462 4.08 1.75 17.35
CA VAL A 462 4.42 1.49 18.76
C VAL A 462 4.93 2.76 19.44
N LEU A 463 5.75 3.55 18.74
CA LEU A 463 6.22 4.84 19.24
C LEU A 463 5.06 5.82 19.50
N ASN A 464 4.12 5.96 18.57
CA ASN A 464 2.97 6.85 18.73
C ASN A 464 2.02 6.39 19.84
N ILE A 465 1.79 5.08 19.99
CA ILE A 465 1.02 4.52 21.11
C ILE A 465 1.69 4.87 22.43
N ALA A 466 3.02 4.68 22.52
CA ALA A 466 3.78 5.00 23.73
C ALA A 466 3.69 6.48 24.10
N LEU A 467 3.89 7.39 23.12
CA LEU A 467 3.86 8.83 23.37
C LEU A 467 2.50 9.34 23.82
N THR A 468 1.43 8.66 23.42
CA THR A 468 0.05 9.00 23.76
C THR A 468 -0.51 8.25 24.96
N SER A 469 0.22 7.28 25.53
CA SER A 469 -0.20 6.61 26.77
C SER A 469 -0.16 7.58 27.96
N SER A 470 -1.20 7.50 28.79
CA SER A 470 -1.33 8.26 30.04
C SER A 470 -0.67 7.56 31.23
N LEU A 471 -0.28 6.30 31.09
CA LEU A 471 0.32 5.48 32.14
C LEU A 471 1.85 5.51 32.01
N PRO A 472 2.60 6.02 33.00
CA PRO A 472 4.06 6.13 32.93
C PRO A 472 4.77 4.80 32.65
N ASP A 473 4.38 3.74 33.36
CA ASP A 473 5.01 2.41 33.24
C ASP A 473 4.75 1.78 31.86
N GLU A 474 3.53 1.93 31.34
CA GLU A 474 3.17 1.44 30.00
C GLU A 474 3.93 2.20 28.92
N LYS A 475 4.02 3.52 29.06
CA LYS A 475 4.76 4.39 28.15
C LYS A 475 6.25 4.01 28.09
N GLU A 476 6.86 3.75 29.24
CA GLU A 476 8.25 3.29 29.32
C GLU A 476 8.44 1.95 28.60
N GLN A 477 7.61 0.95 28.89
CA GLN A 477 7.68 -0.37 28.28
C GLN A 477 7.48 -0.32 26.75
N LEU A 478 6.51 0.46 26.27
CA LEU A 478 6.25 0.62 24.85
C LEU A 478 7.38 1.37 24.14
N LEU A 479 8.00 2.38 24.77
CA LEU A 479 9.17 3.06 24.21
C LEU A 479 10.38 2.12 24.12
N LEU A 480 10.60 1.28 25.14
CA LEU A 480 11.65 0.26 25.09
C LEU A 480 11.41 -0.74 23.96
N LYS A 481 10.16 -1.20 23.81
CA LYS A 481 9.76 -2.08 22.70
C LYS A 481 9.96 -1.42 21.33
N ALA A 482 9.62 -0.14 21.19
CA ALA A 482 9.88 0.62 19.96
C ALA A 482 11.39 0.70 19.65
N CYS A 483 12.25 0.87 20.67
CA CYS A 483 13.70 0.87 20.50
C CYS A 483 14.24 -0.49 20.05
N GLN A 484 13.69 -1.60 20.58
CA GLN A 484 14.05 -2.95 20.18
C GLN A 484 13.73 -3.17 18.69
N PHE A 485 12.49 -2.90 18.27
CA PHE A 485 12.10 -3.01 16.86
C PHE A 485 12.91 -2.10 15.94
N ALA A 486 13.23 -0.87 16.38
CA ALA A 486 14.06 0.03 15.58
C ALA A 486 15.51 -0.49 15.44
N THR A 487 16.04 -1.13 16.47
CA THR A 487 17.39 -1.72 16.47
C THR A 487 17.46 -2.93 15.55
N GLU A 488 16.45 -3.80 15.58
CA GLU A 488 16.30 -4.91 14.63
C GLU A 488 16.19 -4.39 13.19
N ASN A 489 15.35 -3.37 12.96
CA ASN A 489 15.19 -2.77 11.64
C ASN A 489 16.50 -2.13 11.14
N TYR A 490 17.26 -1.47 12.00
CA TYR A 490 18.58 -0.92 11.66
C TYR A 490 19.63 -1.99 11.36
N THR A 491 19.59 -3.12 12.07
CA THR A 491 20.50 -4.24 11.80
C THR A 491 20.31 -4.80 10.40
N ASP A 492 19.07 -4.87 9.93
CA ASP A 492 18.74 -5.46 8.62
C ASP A 492 18.83 -4.44 7.45
N TYR A 493 18.52 -3.16 7.69
CA TYR A 493 18.38 -2.14 6.63
C TYR A 493 19.36 -0.96 6.72
N GLY A 494 20.20 -0.91 7.76
CA GLY A 494 21.28 0.08 7.91
C GLY A 494 20.82 1.53 7.85
N GLU A 495 21.46 2.33 6.98
CA GLU A 495 21.21 3.77 6.83
C GLU A 495 19.74 4.15 6.67
N GLN A 496 18.95 3.32 5.99
CA GLN A 496 17.53 3.60 5.73
C GLN A 496 16.69 3.66 7.03
N ALA A 497 17.09 2.91 8.06
CA ALA A 497 16.39 2.85 9.35
C ALA A 497 16.99 3.78 10.42
N LEU A 498 18.07 4.50 10.09
CA LEU A 498 18.87 5.24 11.08
C LEU A 498 18.05 6.32 11.78
N ASP A 499 17.32 7.14 11.03
CA ASP A 499 16.51 8.24 11.60
C ASP A 499 15.51 7.72 12.64
N LYS A 500 14.81 6.63 12.31
CA LYS A 500 13.80 6.03 13.19
C LYS A 500 14.42 5.45 14.47
N LEU A 501 15.61 4.85 14.37
CA LEU A 501 16.38 4.36 15.52
C LEU A 501 16.77 5.51 16.46
N LEU A 502 17.29 6.61 15.90
CA LEU A 502 17.69 7.78 16.68
C LEU A 502 16.48 8.45 17.35
N GLU A 503 15.37 8.58 16.62
CA GLU A 503 14.11 9.13 17.13
C GLU A 503 13.58 8.33 18.32
N THR A 504 13.48 7.02 18.19
CA THR A 504 12.96 6.12 19.25
C THR A 504 13.86 6.14 20.48
N LYS A 505 15.18 5.95 20.32
CA LYS A 505 16.12 5.97 21.45
C LYS A 505 16.14 7.33 22.15
N SER A 506 16.12 8.44 21.42
CA SER A 506 16.08 9.79 22.00
C SER A 506 14.82 10.02 22.85
N LYS A 507 13.66 9.59 22.35
CA LYS A 507 12.38 9.68 23.06
C LYS A 507 12.33 8.78 24.29
N PHE A 508 12.86 7.55 24.21
CA PHE A 508 13.00 6.65 25.36
C PHE A 508 13.83 7.29 26.47
N VAL A 509 15.06 7.75 26.16
CA VAL A 509 15.93 8.41 27.14
C VAL A 509 15.24 9.63 27.76
N THR A 510 14.56 10.44 26.95
CA THR A 510 13.84 11.62 27.46
C THR A 510 12.72 11.23 28.42
N CYS A 511 12.02 10.12 28.17
CA CYS A 511 10.96 9.63 29.04
C CYS A 511 11.51 9.15 30.39
N VAL A 512 12.54 8.29 30.35
CA VAL A 512 13.18 7.72 31.55
C VAL A 512 13.72 8.82 32.46
N LEU A 513 14.44 9.79 31.89
CA LEU A 513 15.11 10.84 32.67
C LEU A 513 14.19 11.92 33.23
N ASN A 514 13.01 12.12 32.62
CA ASN A 514 12.04 13.10 33.12
C ASN A 514 11.07 12.49 34.15
N THR A 515 11.10 11.17 34.33
CA THR A 515 10.19 10.48 35.25
C THR A 515 10.82 10.43 36.64
N LYS A 516 10.10 10.90 37.66
CA LYS A 516 10.65 11.05 39.03
C LYS A 516 10.84 9.73 39.78
N ASN A 517 10.24 8.65 39.30
CA ASN A 517 10.19 7.34 39.96
C ASN A 517 10.73 6.21 39.07
N THR A 518 11.69 6.51 38.20
CA THR A 518 12.21 5.52 37.25
C THR A 518 13.04 4.46 37.94
N HIS A 519 12.86 3.20 37.56
CA HIS A 519 13.66 2.09 38.07
C HIS A 519 15.12 2.22 37.60
N MET A 520 16.07 1.75 38.42
CA MET A 520 17.50 1.79 38.08
C MET A 520 17.80 1.10 36.75
N ASP A 521 17.17 -0.06 36.50
CA ASP A 521 17.32 -0.81 35.26
C ASP A 521 16.96 0.02 34.02
N ALA A 522 15.93 0.88 34.10
CA ALA A 522 15.53 1.75 33.00
C ALA A 522 16.50 2.93 32.80
N ILE A 523 17.16 3.39 33.87
CA ILE A 523 18.23 4.39 33.79
C ILE A 523 19.44 3.80 33.07
N GLU A 524 19.83 2.57 33.41
CA GLU A 524 20.91 1.85 32.73
C GLU A 524 20.62 1.70 31.23
N GLU A 525 19.43 1.24 30.86
CA GLU A 525 18.98 1.13 29.46
C GLU A 525 18.99 2.48 28.74
N ALA A 526 18.62 3.58 29.41
CA ALA A 526 18.69 4.91 28.82
C ALA A 526 20.14 5.39 28.61
N ILE A 527 21.05 5.07 29.55
CA ILE A 527 22.48 5.35 29.37
C ILE A 527 23.02 4.57 28.16
N LEU A 528 22.70 3.28 28.04
CA LEU A 528 23.08 2.45 26.89
C LEU A 528 22.53 3.00 25.57
N ALA A 529 21.26 3.39 25.53
CA ALA A 529 20.67 4.04 24.35
C ALA A 529 21.40 5.35 23.98
N CYS A 530 21.82 6.15 24.95
CA CYS A 530 22.64 7.34 24.69
C CYS A 530 24.05 6.99 24.16
N ILE A 531 24.70 5.96 24.71
CA ILE A 531 26.01 5.48 24.24
C ILE A 531 25.90 5.01 22.79
N ASP A 532 24.84 4.29 22.46
CA ASP A 532 24.59 3.82 21.10
C ASP A 532 24.37 4.98 20.12
N ILE A 533 23.52 5.95 20.47
CA ILE A 533 23.32 7.16 19.66
C ILE A 533 24.66 7.85 19.43
N TYR A 534 25.46 8.02 20.50
CA TYR A 534 26.77 8.65 20.40
C TYR A 534 27.69 7.91 19.42
N LYS A 535 27.88 6.60 19.60
CA LYS A 535 28.77 5.79 18.76
C LYS A 535 28.36 5.82 17.29
N ILE A 536 27.08 5.55 17.01
CA ILE A 536 26.55 5.56 15.65
C ILE A 536 26.77 6.94 15.03
N MET A 537 26.37 8.00 15.73
CA MET A 537 26.47 9.35 15.16
C MET A 537 27.90 9.86 15.04
N SER A 538 28.83 9.49 15.92
CA SER A 538 30.24 9.83 15.77
C SER A 538 30.81 9.24 14.47
N GLU A 539 30.49 7.99 14.14
CA GLU A 539 30.89 7.37 12.86
C GLU A 539 30.25 8.09 11.66
N TYR A 540 28.96 8.41 11.72
CA TYR A 540 28.25 9.06 10.61
C TYR A 540 28.69 10.51 10.38
N ARG A 541 29.00 11.26 11.43
CA ARG A 541 29.42 12.66 11.34
C ARG A 541 30.75 12.83 10.62
N GLU A 542 31.65 11.85 10.67
CA GLU A 542 32.88 11.86 9.86
C GLU A 542 32.58 11.84 8.36
N ARG A 543 31.44 11.23 7.97
CA ARG A 543 31.01 11.12 6.57
C ARG A 543 30.08 12.27 6.14
N LEU A 544 29.14 12.66 7.00
CA LEU A 544 28.09 13.65 6.72
C LEU A 544 27.93 14.63 7.90
N PRO A 545 28.74 15.71 7.94
CA PRO A 545 28.69 16.70 9.02
C PRO A 545 27.33 17.41 9.09
N GLY A 546 26.74 17.48 10.29
CA GLY A 546 25.54 18.26 10.58
C GLY A 546 24.20 17.52 10.45
N CYS A 547 24.19 16.29 9.92
CA CYS A 547 23.01 15.42 9.92
C CYS A 547 22.73 14.91 11.34
N PHE A 548 21.45 14.89 11.74
CA PHE A 548 20.98 14.33 13.02
C PHE A 548 21.59 14.96 14.29
N ASP A 549 22.11 16.18 14.20
CA ASP A 549 22.66 16.95 15.32
C ASP A 549 21.67 17.11 16.49
N GLU A 550 20.37 17.13 16.17
CA GLU A 550 19.27 17.20 17.13
C GLU A 550 19.15 15.98 18.03
N TYR A 551 19.70 14.83 17.63
CA TYR A 551 19.79 13.62 18.46
C TYR A 551 21.16 13.50 19.14
N TYR A 552 22.23 13.82 18.41
CA TYR A 552 23.61 13.67 18.87
C TYR A 552 23.92 14.56 20.09
N PHE A 553 23.70 15.87 19.98
CA PHE A 553 24.14 16.79 21.03
C PHE A 553 23.39 16.64 22.36
N PRO A 554 22.06 16.40 22.38
CA PRO A 554 21.38 16.03 23.62
C PRO A 554 21.92 14.75 24.25
N CYS A 555 22.31 13.76 23.45
CA CYS A 555 22.92 12.52 23.98
C CYS A 555 24.31 12.77 24.54
N VAL A 556 25.17 13.52 23.84
CA VAL A 556 26.47 13.95 24.35
C VAL A 556 26.32 14.67 25.69
N PHE A 557 25.36 15.60 25.80
CA PHE A 557 25.08 16.31 27.04
C PHE A 557 24.67 15.38 28.18
N ARG A 558 23.80 14.40 27.90
CA ARG A 558 23.32 13.42 28.87
C ARG A 558 24.44 12.49 29.32
N LEU A 559 25.19 11.88 28.40
CA LEU A 559 26.34 11.02 28.73
C LEU A 559 27.40 11.76 29.53
N PHE A 560 27.63 13.02 29.20
CA PHE A 560 28.55 13.88 29.93
C PHE A 560 28.08 14.11 31.38
N THR A 561 26.77 14.29 31.58
CA THR A 561 26.16 14.39 32.92
C THR A 561 26.27 13.08 33.70
N PHE A 562 26.16 11.93 33.03
CA PHE A 562 26.24 10.61 33.67
C PHE A 562 27.66 10.14 33.94
N LYS A 563 28.67 10.64 33.21
CA LYS A 563 30.05 10.16 33.31
C LYS A 563 30.57 10.12 34.75
N PRO A 564 30.46 11.17 35.59
CA PRO A 564 30.97 11.11 36.97
C PRO A 564 30.24 10.10 37.86
N LEU A 565 29.02 9.71 37.49
CA LEU A 565 28.17 8.82 38.28
C LEU A 565 28.35 7.35 37.91
N TYR A 566 28.72 7.06 36.66
CA TYR A 566 28.57 5.74 36.03
C TYR A 566 29.80 5.28 35.22
N GLU A 567 30.95 5.97 35.32
CA GLU A 567 32.17 5.62 34.57
C GLU A 567 32.68 4.19 34.83
N GLU A 568 32.54 3.69 36.05
CA GLU A 568 32.98 2.33 36.42
C GLU A 568 32.04 1.24 35.86
N GLU A 569 30.74 1.54 35.79
CA GLU A 569 29.71 0.60 35.33
C GLU A 569 29.62 0.55 33.80
N PHE A 570 29.91 1.67 33.12
CA PHE A 570 29.86 1.78 31.67
C PHE A 570 31.23 2.22 31.10
N PRO A 571 32.20 1.28 30.97
CA PRO A 571 33.54 1.58 30.44
C PRO A 571 33.54 2.03 28.97
N GLN A 572 32.39 1.93 28.32
CA GLN A 572 32.14 2.30 26.93
C GLN A 572 31.78 3.79 26.78
N LEU A 573 31.70 4.54 27.89
CA LEU A 573 31.47 5.97 27.88
C LEU A 573 32.61 6.70 27.16
N PRO A 574 32.33 7.79 26.43
CA PRO A 574 33.37 8.54 25.74
C PRO A 574 34.43 9.07 26.72
N SER A 575 35.68 9.09 26.27
CA SER A 575 36.79 9.72 26.98
C SER A 575 36.57 11.23 27.09
N GLU A 576 37.23 11.87 28.06
CA GLU A 576 37.16 13.33 28.21
C GLU A 576 37.62 14.07 26.94
N LYS A 577 38.59 13.49 26.22
CA LYS A 577 39.08 14.03 24.96
C LYS A 577 38.01 13.97 23.86
N GLU A 578 37.28 12.87 23.78
CA GLU A 578 36.19 12.69 22.83
C GLU A 578 35.00 13.62 23.13
N PHE A 579 34.67 13.81 24.42
CA PHE A 579 33.69 14.83 24.83
C PHE A 579 34.15 16.24 24.47
N ALA A 580 35.40 16.60 24.77
CA ALA A 580 35.96 17.89 24.42
C ALA A 580 35.89 18.17 22.91
N GLN A 581 36.19 17.16 22.10
CA GLN A 581 36.06 17.28 20.64
C GLN A 581 34.59 17.46 20.22
N ALA A 582 33.67 16.65 20.74
CA ALA A 582 32.24 16.81 20.44
C ALA A 582 31.69 18.20 20.82
N PHE A 583 32.21 18.82 21.89
CA PHE A 583 31.85 20.19 22.28
C PHE A 583 32.45 21.26 21.37
N LEU A 584 33.67 21.07 20.88
CA LEU A 584 34.25 21.95 19.86
C LEU A 584 33.42 21.87 18.57
N ASP A 585 33.06 20.65 18.15
CA ASP A 585 32.21 20.45 16.97
C ASP A 585 30.82 21.09 17.15
N LEU A 586 30.23 21.03 18.35
CA LEU A 586 28.97 21.71 18.68
C LEU A 586 29.10 23.23 18.54
N LYS A 587 30.21 23.78 19.06
CA LYS A 587 30.50 25.22 19.01
C LYS A 587 30.66 25.72 17.58
N GLU A 588 31.31 24.93 16.73
CA GLU A 588 31.58 25.26 15.34
C GLU A 588 30.33 25.10 14.46
N ASN A 589 29.58 23.99 14.61
CA ASN A 589 28.49 23.65 13.70
C ASN A 589 27.11 24.16 14.15
N LYS A 590 26.88 24.33 15.47
CA LYS A 590 25.61 24.81 16.04
C LYS A 590 25.86 25.85 17.15
N PRO A 591 26.44 27.02 16.82
CA PRO A 591 26.88 28.00 17.80
C PRO A 591 25.76 28.53 18.70
N ALA A 592 24.51 28.58 18.21
CA ALA A 592 23.35 28.97 19.00
C ALA A 592 23.00 27.95 20.10
N VAL A 593 23.07 26.65 19.78
CA VAL A 593 22.82 25.55 20.74
C VAL A 593 23.97 25.46 21.75
N TYR A 594 25.20 25.67 21.29
CA TYR A 594 26.36 25.79 22.18
C TYR A 594 26.19 26.97 23.16
N ALA A 595 25.80 28.14 22.65
CA ALA A 595 25.63 29.34 23.46
C ALA A 595 24.51 29.21 24.50
N SER A 596 23.37 28.62 24.15
CA SER A 596 22.24 28.43 25.07
C SER A 596 22.52 27.41 26.19
N ASN A 597 23.51 26.54 26.01
CA ASN A 597 23.93 25.56 27.01
C ASN A 597 25.29 25.89 27.66
N LEU A 598 25.87 27.05 27.33
CA LEU A 598 27.22 27.45 27.75
C LEU A 598 27.40 27.48 29.27
N ASP A 599 26.37 27.91 30.01
CA ASP A 599 26.46 28.00 31.47
C ASP A 599 26.38 26.64 32.14
N ARG A 600 25.66 25.67 31.56
CA ARG A 600 25.69 24.26 31.99
C ARG A 600 27.08 23.65 31.76
N PHE A 601 27.74 23.98 30.64
CA PHE A 601 29.12 23.54 30.36
C PHE A 601 30.15 24.14 31.30
N LYS A 602 30.02 25.42 31.66
CA LYS A 602 30.90 26.08 32.64
C LYS A 602 30.74 25.47 34.04
N HIS A 603 29.51 25.18 34.45
CA HIS A 603 29.20 24.56 35.73
C HIS A 603 29.85 23.17 35.84
N PHE A 604 29.79 22.37 34.77
CA PHE A 604 30.45 21.06 34.76
C PHE A 604 31.97 21.14 34.69
N LYS A 605 32.57 22.08 33.96
CA LYS A 605 34.04 22.24 33.99
C LYS A 605 34.54 22.52 35.42
N ALA A 606 33.72 23.19 36.23
CA ALA A 606 33.97 23.33 37.66
C ALA A 606 33.75 22.00 38.41
N VAL A 607 32.64 21.29 38.18
CA VAL A 607 32.34 20.00 38.84
C VAL A 607 33.31 18.87 38.47
N ALA A 608 33.81 18.78 37.23
CA ALA A 608 34.79 17.79 36.79
C ALA A 608 36.18 18.07 37.37
N ASN A 609 36.58 19.34 37.45
CA ASN A 609 37.79 19.74 38.16
C ASN A 609 37.69 19.43 39.67
N VAL A 610 36.49 19.53 40.25
CA VAL A 610 36.19 19.17 41.65
C VAL A 610 36.13 17.64 41.84
N GLY A 611 35.54 16.89 40.89
CA GLY A 611 35.44 15.44 40.93
C GLY A 611 36.80 14.75 40.79
N HIS A 612 37.70 15.32 39.99
CA HIS A 612 39.09 14.87 39.92
C HIS A 612 39.86 15.12 41.23
N TYR A 613 39.49 16.17 41.98
CA TYR A 613 40.04 16.47 43.33
C TYR A 613 39.43 15.58 44.42
N LEU A 614 38.15 15.21 44.30
CA LEU A 614 37.46 14.30 45.23
C LEU A 614 37.94 12.85 45.09
N LYS A 615 38.40 12.43 43.89
CA LYS A 615 38.97 11.10 43.65
C LYS A 615 40.32 10.89 44.36
N GLU A 616 41.05 11.97 44.67
CA GLU A 616 42.29 11.91 45.44
C GLU A 616 42.09 11.97 46.97
N SER A 617 40.90 12.34 47.45
CA SER A 617 40.64 12.62 48.88
C SER A 617 39.65 11.65 49.58
N HIS A 618 39.05 10.70 48.87
CA HIS A 618 38.13 9.73 49.48
C HIS A 618 38.75 8.35 49.72
N GLU A 619 39.43 8.17 50.86
CA GLU A 619 39.60 6.84 51.48
C GLU A 619 38.72 6.61 52.72
N ASN A 620 38.02 7.62 53.25
CA ASN A 620 37.06 7.40 54.34
C ASN A 620 36.01 8.51 54.33
N PHE A 621 34.75 8.18 54.00
CA PHE A 621 33.51 8.68 54.62
C PHE A 621 32.32 8.38 53.68
N TYR A 622 31.42 7.50 54.14
CA TYR A 622 30.14 7.23 53.50
C TYR A 622 29.16 8.36 53.86
N PHE A 623 28.68 9.11 52.87
CA PHE A 623 27.49 9.96 53.01
C PHE A 623 26.42 9.58 51.98
N ASN A 624 25.18 9.55 52.45
CA ASN A 624 24.03 8.98 51.75
C ASN A 624 23.55 9.94 50.63
N LYS A 625 23.69 9.48 49.37
CA LYS A 625 23.68 10.23 48.10
C LYS A 625 22.31 10.80 47.65
N ARG A 626 21.28 10.86 48.51
CA ARG A 626 19.88 11.12 48.09
C ARG A 626 19.34 12.55 48.28
N ASN A 627 20.06 13.48 48.91
CA ASN A 627 19.52 14.81 49.26
C ASN A 627 20.23 16.01 48.60
N VAL A 628 21.20 15.80 47.71
CA VAL A 628 21.98 16.92 47.12
C VAL A 628 21.21 17.62 45.99
N ASP A 629 20.33 16.90 45.28
CA ASP A 629 19.59 17.43 44.13
C ASP A 629 18.41 18.33 44.52
N SER A 630 18.05 18.41 45.80
CA SER A 630 16.99 19.30 46.32
C SER A 630 17.51 20.62 46.90
N LEU A 631 18.82 20.86 46.84
CA LEU A 631 19.47 22.00 47.49
C LEU A 631 19.54 23.21 46.55
N THR A 632 19.30 24.39 47.11
CA THR A 632 19.51 25.69 46.47
C THR A 632 21.01 25.93 46.21
N LEU A 633 21.36 26.84 45.30
CA LEU A 633 22.76 27.19 45.00
C LEU A 633 23.54 27.58 46.27
N GLY A 634 22.88 28.25 47.22
CA GLY A 634 23.45 28.58 48.53
C GLY A 634 23.78 27.36 49.38
N GLU A 635 22.94 26.32 49.36
CA GLU A 635 23.11 25.08 50.12
C GLU A 635 24.16 24.13 49.49
N GLN A 636 24.30 24.15 48.16
CA GLN A 636 25.35 23.41 47.45
C GLN A 636 26.73 24.04 47.66
N VAL A 637 26.82 25.37 47.61
CA VAL A 637 28.04 26.10 47.97
C VAL A 637 28.37 25.92 49.45
N LEU A 638 27.35 25.88 50.32
CA LEU A 638 27.53 25.52 51.72
C LEU A 638 28.20 24.15 51.83
N THR A 639 27.62 23.13 51.22
CA THR A 639 28.08 21.74 51.33
C THR A 639 29.52 21.55 50.82
N TYR A 640 29.91 22.31 49.79
CA TYR A 640 31.27 22.34 49.23
C TYR A 640 32.27 23.09 50.13
N SER A 641 31.88 24.20 50.75
CA SER A 641 32.73 24.97 51.66
C SER A 641 33.01 24.23 52.97
N LEU A 642 32.18 23.25 53.36
CA LEU A 642 32.37 22.41 54.55
C LEU A 642 33.52 21.39 54.39
N SER A 643 34.10 21.21 53.19
CA SER A 643 35.15 20.20 52.91
C SER A 643 36.53 20.76 52.57
N LEU A 644 36.78 22.07 52.74
CA LEU A 644 38.02 22.75 52.33
C LEU A 644 38.99 22.99 53.50
N GLU A 645 40.29 22.99 53.22
CA GLU A 645 41.33 23.44 54.16
C GLU A 645 41.31 24.97 54.34
N VAL A 646 41.84 25.44 55.48
CA VAL A 646 41.72 26.84 55.97
C VAL A 646 42.21 27.88 54.96
N ASP A 647 43.39 27.69 54.38
CA ASP A 647 43.96 28.64 53.42
C ASP A 647 43.15 28.71 52.11
N THR A 648 42.50 27.59 51.76
CA THR A 648 41.65 27.48 50.57
C THR A 648 40.33 28.24 50.73
N VAL A 649 39.83 28.39 51.96
CA VAL A 649 38.61 29.16 52.25
C VAL A 649 38.81 30.65 51.97
N ILE A 650 39.97 31.21 52.33
CA ILE A 650 40.30 32.63 52.08
C ILE A 650 40.40 32.91 50.58
N GLU A 651 41.10 32.04 49.84
CA GLU A 651 41.21 32.16 48.38
C GLU A 651 39.85 32.01 47.69
N HIS A 652 38.99 31.13 48.21
CA HIS A 652 37.64 30.91 47.68
C HIS A 652 36.75 32.14 47.92
N ILE A 653 36.83 32.77 49.10
CA ILE A 653 36.14 34.02 49.39
C ILE A 653 36.64 35.15 48.49
N ASP A 654 37.95 35.30 48.32
CA ASP A 654 38.54 36.28 47.39
C ASP A 654 38.09 36.03 45.93
N TRP A 655 37.95 34.77 45.53
CA TRP A 655 37.44 34.38 44.22
C TRP A 655 35.97 34.75 44.05
N LEU A 656 35.11 34.44 45.03
CA LEU A 656 33.69 34.81 45.04
C LEU A 656 33.51 36.33 44.98
N ILE A 657 34.27 37.08 45.78
CA ILE A 657 34.23 38.55 45.82
C ILE A 657 34.61 39.16 44.47
N LYS A 658 35.58 38.58 43.74
CA LYS A 658 36.01 39.10 42.43
C LYS A 658 35.03 38.79 41.29
N ARG A 659 34.19 37.75 41.44
CA ARG A 659 33.47 37.13 40.30
C ARG A 659 32.01 37.53 40.17
N TYR A 660 31.32 37.76 41.29
CA TYR A 660 29.87 37.99 41.31
C TYR A 660 29.53 39.50 41.36
N ASP A 661 28.26 39.91 41.26
CA ASP A 661 27.86 41.32 41.41
C ASP A 661 27.68 41.70 42.89
N SER A 662 27.50 42.99 43.20
CA SER A 662 27.45 43.51 44.58
C SER A 662 26.38 42.88 45.47
N THR A 663 25.32 42.35 44.87
CA THR A 663 24.19 41.73 45.57
C THR A 663 24.50 40.27 45.90
N GLN A 664 25.12 39.54 44.98
CA GLN A 664 25.47 38.11 45.14
C GLN A 664 26.76 37.87 45.92
N ARG A 665 27.73 38.81 45.90
CA ARG A 665 29.00 38.71 46.65
C ARG A 665 28.79 38.53 48.15
N SER A 666 27.79 39.23 48.69
CA SER A 666 27.63 39.44 50.12
C SER A 666 26.88 38.29 50.79
N GLU A 667 25.89 37.74 50.11
CA GLU A 667 25.08 36.60 50.57
C GLU A 667 25.92 35.32 50.64
N LEU A 668 26.72 35.07 49.60
CA LEU A 668 27.63 33.92 49.51
C LEU A 668 28.80 34.02 50.51
N ALA A 669 29.31 35.23 50.78
CA ALA A 669 30.38 35.42 51.76
C ALA A 669 29.89 35.24 53.21
N LEU A 670 28.69 35.74 53.55
CA LEU A 670 28.05 35.57 54.86
C LEU A 670 27.65 34.11 55.13
N LEU A 671 27.14 33.40 54.12
CA LEU A 671 26.83 31.97 54.21
C LEU A 671 28.10 31.12 54.42
N THR A 672 29.18 31.46 53.72
CA THR A 672 30.49 30.78 53.87
C THR A 672 31.09 30.99 55.25
N LEU A 673 31.06 32.22 55.79
CA LEU A 673 31.53 32.54 57.14
C LEU A 673 30.67 31.91 58.25
N SER A 674 29.34 31.89 58.07
CA SER A 674 28.40 31.29 59.03
C SER A 674 28.50 29.77 59.08
N ALA A 675 28.73 29.13 57.93
CA ALA A 675 28.95 27.68 57.84
C ALA A 675 30.29 27.28 58.46
N TRP A 676 31.35 28.06 58.25
CA TRP A 676 32.68 27.79 58.78
C TRP A 676 32.75 27.97 60.31
N HIS A 677 32.10 29.00 60.86
CA HIS A 677 31.99 29.19 62.31
C HIS A 677 31.20 28.07 63.02
N ARG A 678 30.16 27.51 62.38
CA ARG A 678 29.39 26.39 62.96
C ARG A 678 30.21 25.10 63.09
N ILE A 679 31.21 24.87 62.24
CA ILE A 679 32.10 23.70 62.33
C ILE A 679 33.19 23.92 63.38
N THR A 680 33.73 25.13 63.49
CA THR A 680 34.82 25.44 64.44
C THR A 680 34.37 25.55 65.90
N GLN A 681 33.06 25.45 66.15
CA GLN A 681 32.48 25.21 67.48
C GLN A 681 32.48 23.73 67.91
N ASP A 682 32.98 22.79 67.10
CA ASP A 682 33.31 21.44 67.57
C ASP A 682 34.47 21.55 68.59
N PRO A 683 34.32 21.05 69.84
CA PRO A 683 35.26 21.31 70.95
C PRO A 683 36.73 20.89 70.74
N VAL A 684 37.10 20.34 69.59
CA VAL A 684 38.45 19.86 69.26
C VAL A 684 39.32 20.92 68.54
N SER A 685 38.76 21.99 67.97
CA SER A 685 39.57 23.06 67.33
C SER A 685 39.49 24.39 68.08
N LYS A 686 40.21 24.50 69.20
CA LYS A 686 40.58 25.81 69.79
C LYS A 686 41.93 26.25 69.21
N ASP A 687 41.92 26.59 67.92
CA ASP A 687 43.10 27.13 67.26
C ASP A 687 42.91 28.64 67.04
N ASP A 688 43.77 29.45 67.64
CA ASP A 688 43.71 30.92 67.59
C ASP A 688 43.85 31.46 66.15
N THR A 689 44.46 30.68 65.25
CA THR A 689 44.60 31.00 63.83
C THR A 689 43.27 31.04 63.06
N VAL A 690 42.26 30.28 63.51
CA VAL A 690 40.91 30.31 62.91
C VAL A 690 40.22 31.63 63.20
N ASN A 691 40.36 32.15 64.43
CA ASN A 691 39.74 33.40 64.85
C ASN A 691 40.40 34.62 64.17
N GLU A 692 41.73 34.66 64.07
CA GLU A 692 42.43 35.74 63.34
C GLU A 692 42.03 35.78 61.86
N THR A 693 41.92 34.62 61.22
CA THR A 693 41.51 34.48 59.82
C THR A 693 40.09 34.97 59.59
N LEU A 694 39.16 34.64 60.49
CA LEU A 694 37.76 35.08 60.44
C LEU A 694 37.65 36.61 60.62
N ILE A 695 38.46 37.18 61.51
CA ILE A 695 38.57 38.63 61.72
C ILE A 695 39.15 39.33 60.47
N GLN A 696 40.17 38.77 59.82
CA GLN A 696 40.72 39.35 58.58
C GLN A 696 39.72 39.30 57.41
N ALA A 697 38.97 38.21 57.27
CA ALA A 697 37.92 38.09 56.25
C ALA A 697 36.80 39.13 56.47
N LEU A 698 36.36 39.32 57.72
CA LEU A 698 35.37 40.33 58.09
C LEU A 698 35.86 41.77 57.86
N LYS A 699 37.10 42.09 58.22
CA LYS A 699 37.72 43.40 57.93
C LYS A 699 37.70 43.72 56.44
N ARG A 700 38.07 42.75 55.59
CA ARG A 700 38.06 42.92 54.12
C ARG A 700 36.65 43.12 53.56
N LEU A 701 35.63 42.47 54.14
CA LEU A 701 34.23 42.71 53.78
C LEU A 701 33.77 44.13 54.15
N ILE A 702 34.15 44.62 55.31
CA ILE A 702 33.80 45.98 55.80
C ILE A 702 34.45 47.07 54.93
N ASP A 703 35.67 46.86 54.43
CA ASP A 703 36.41 47.80 53.59
C ASP A 703 35.82 47.97 52.17
N THR A 704 34.81 47.20 51.79
CA THR A 704 34.19 47.25 50.44
C THR A 704 33.00 48.22 50.30
N ASP A 705 32.84 49.18 51.22
CA ASP A 705 31.80 50.24 51.21
C ASP A 705 30.35 49.68 51.14
N PHE A 706 30.10 48.66 51.95
CA PHE A 706 28.85 47.92 52.04
C PHE A 706 27.75 48.66 52.82
N ASP A 707 26.50 48.57 52.35
CA ASP A 707 25.28 49.02 53.04
C ASP A 707 24.52 47.80 53.61
N LEU A 708 24.59 47.63 54.94
CA LEU A 708 24.01 46.51 55.69
C LEU A 708 22.48 46.64 55.89
N HIS A 709 21.90 47.80 55.55
CA HIS A 709 20.54 48.17 55.93
C HIS A 709 19.43 47.21 55.46
N PRO A 710 19.44 46.66 54.22
CA PRO A 710 18.35 45.79 53.75
C PRO A 710 18.34 44.41 54.41
N TYR A 711 19.52 43.92 54.82
CA TYR A 711 19.71 42.55 55.31
C TYR A 711 19.54 42.42 56.83
N LEU A 712 19.74 43.52 57.57
CA LEU A 712 19.38 43.59 58.99
C LEU A 712 17.86 43.51 59.23
N LEU A 713 17.05 43.88 58.23
CA LEU A 713 15.59 43.78 58.27
C LEU A 713 15.08 42.34 58.01
N GLU A 714 15.75 41.56 57.17
CA GLU A 714 15.39 40.14 56.95
C GLU A 714 15.85 39.24 58.10
N MET A 715 16.84 39.67 58.88
CA MET A 715 17.21 38.99 60.12
C MET A 715 16.24 39.27 61.28
N ASP A 716 15.26 40.17 61.15
CA ASP A 716 14.32 40.52 62.23
C ASP A 716 13.51 39.27 62.68
N ASP A 717 13.15 38.36 61.77
CA ASP A 717 12.48 37.09 62.13
C ASP A 717 13.40 36.12 62.88
N LEU A 718 14.69 36.09 62.54
CA LEU A 718 15.70 35.27 63.23
C LEU A 718 16.07 35.88 64.60
N PHE A 719 16.16 37.20 64.68
CA PHE A 719 16.38 37.96 65.91
C PHE A 719 15.18 37.86 66.85
N GLN A 720 13.94 37.94 66.34
CA GLN A 720 12.74 37.68 67.11
C GLN A 720 12.71 36.23 67.61
N ALA A 721 13.14 35.25 66.82
CA ALA A 721 13.25 33.87 67.27
C ALA A 721 14.28 33.71 68.41
N VAL A 722 15.43 34.37 68.34
CA VAL A 722 16.47 34.34 69.41
C VAL A 722 16.01 35.09 70.65
N ILE A 723 15.40 36.27 70.52
CA ILE A 723 14.85 37.07 71.62
C ILE A 723 13.69 36.32 72.30
N THR A 724 12.80 35.69 71.54
CA THR A 724 11.66 34.92 72.06
C THR A 724 12.10 33.64 72.76
N THR A 725 13.18 33.01 72.28
CA THR A 725 13.71 31.77 72.87
C THR A 725 14.53 32.00 74.14
N TYR A 726 15.20 33.15 74.29
CA TYR A 726 16.13 33.41 75.40
C TYR A 726 15.75 34.55 76.35
N MET A 727 14.78 35.39 76.03
CA MET A 727 14.36 36.53 76.88
C MET A 727 12.87 36.50 77.24
N HIS A 728 12.38 35.32 77.65
CA HIS A 728 10.99 35.19 78.10
C HIS A 728 10.68 36.02 79.37
N ASP A 729 11.71 36.40 80.16
CA ASP A 729 11.54 37.08 81.45
C ASP A 729 11.77 38.61 81.45
N ASN A 730 12.07 39.25 80.31
CA ASN A 730 12.40 40.71 80.28
C ASN A 730 11.70 41.54 79.20
N GLN A 731 10.60 41.05 78.62
CA GLN A 731 9.84 41.79 77.58
C GLN A 731 9.37 43.18 78.04
N ASP A 732 9.00 43.36 79.31
CA ASP A 732 8.51 44.64 79.83
C ASP A 732 9.59 45.73 79.95
N ARG A 733 10.88 45.36 79.98
CA ARG A 733 11.98 46.33 80.07
C ARG A 733 12.45 46.86 78.71
N LEU A 734 12.12 46.17 77.62
CA LEU A 734 12.57 46.53 76.27
C LEU A 734 11.58 47.45 75.53
N ALA A 735 10.36 47.61 76.03
CA ALA A 735 9.29 48.39 75.39
C ALA A 735 9.57 49.90 75.23
N GLY A 736 10.64 50.45 75.81
CA GLY A 736 11.00 51.88 75.73
C GLY A 736 12.28 52.23 74.95
N ILE A 737 12.97 51.25 74.36
CA ILE A 737 14.27 51.43 73.69
C ILE A 737 14.07 51.58 72.18
N ASN A 738 14.73 52.55 71.53
CA ASN A 738 14.59 52.76 70.08
C ASN A 738 15.27 51.64 69.26
N LEU A 739 14.92 51.53 67.98
CA LEU A 739 15.38 50.44 67.11
C LEU A 739 16.91 50.39 66.97
N GLY A 740 17.58 51.54 66.89
CA GLY A 740 19.04 51.61 66.79
C GLY A 740 19.76 51.13 68.06
N GLU A 741 19.23 51.43 69.25
CA GLU A 741 19.76 50.89 70.50
C GLU A 741 19.49 49.39 70.65
N ARG A 742 18.36 48.88 70.13
CA ARG A 742 18.07 47.44 70.11
C ARG A 742 19.00 46.70 69.14
N LEU A 743 19.26 47.26 67.96
CA LEU A 743 20.20 46.72 66.98
C LEU A 743 21.64 46.77 67.49
N PHE A 744 22.03 47.85 68.18
CA PHE A 744 23.33 47.95 68.85
C PHE A 744 23.50 46.84 69.89
N TRP A 745 22.57 46.70 70.84
CA TRP A 745 22.66 45.67 71.87
C TRP A 745 22.52 44.25 71.30
N ALA A 746 21.72 44.04 70.26
CA ALA A 746 21.61 42.75 69.58
C ALA A 746 22.90 42.40 68.83
N THR A 747 23.52 43.36 68.15
CA THR A 747 24.81 43.17 67.45
C THR A 747 25.94 42.96 68.44
N VAL A 748 26.01 43.76 69.50
CA VAL A 748 27.00 43.59 70.58
C VAL A 748 26.80 42.26 71.28
N MET A 749 25.57 41.84 71.61
CA MET A 749 25.32 40.55 72.27
C MET A 749 25.57 39.36 71.34
N THR A 750 25.24 39.49 70.04
CA THR A 750 25.50 38.45 69.04
C THR A 750 27.00 38.31 68.83
N LEU A 751 27.74 39.41 68.62
CA LEU A 751 29.20 39.38 68.53
C LEU A 751 29.84 38.91 69.84
N SER A 752 29.34 39.36 70.99
CA SER A 752 29.83 38.91 72.32
C SER A 752 29.58 37.41 72.55
N HIS A 753 28.51 36.86 71.98
CA HIS A 753 28.22 35.42 72.04
C HIS A 753 29.05 34.62 71.02
N PHE A 754 29.25 35.17 69.81
CA PHE A 754 30.14 34.64 68.77
C PHE A 754 31.60 34.56 69.23
N PHE A 755 32.02 35.46 70.12
CA PHE A 755 33.41 35.57 70.59
C PHE A 755 33.60 35.27 72.09
N TYR A 756 32.62 34.62 72.73
CA TYR A 756 32.66 34.31 74.17
C TYR A 756 33.83 33.38 74.59
N SER A 757 34.55 32.79 73.63
CA SER A 757 35.74 31.94 73.87
C SER A 757 37.09 32.66 73.76
N ALA A 758 37.14 33.93 73.33
CA ALA A 758 38.39 34.68 73.20
C ALA A 758 38.86 35.20 74.58
N THR A 759 39.94 34.64 75.11
CA THR A 759 40.52 35.02 76.43
C THR A 759 41.39 36.29 76.38
N GLU A 760 41.61 36.87 75.20
CA GLU A 760 42.50 38.02 75.03
C GLU A 760 41.73 39.35 74.95
N LYS A 761 42.15 40.30 75.77
CA LYS A 761 41.53 41.62 75.93
C LYS A 761 41.59 42.46 74.64
N ASP A 762 42.59 42.23 73.80
CA ASP A 762 42.86 43.02 72.59
C ASP A 762 41.85 42.69 71.47
N ILE A 763 41.38 41.44 71.41
CA ILE A 763 40.33 40.99 70.48
C ILE A 763 38.97 41.62 70.85
N TRP A 764 38.68 41.74 72.14
CA TRP A 764 37.46 42.39 72.62
C TRP A 764 37.42 43.88 72.29
N GLU A 765 38.55 44.57 72.41
CA GLU A 765 38.66 45.99 72.07
C GLU A 765 38.46 46.20 70.57
N GLU A 766 38.95 45.28 69.74
CA GLU A 766 38.79 45.33 68.28
C GLU A 766 37.36 45.00 67.81
N ILE A 767 36.72 43.99 68.40
CA ILE A 767 35.29 43.68 68.16
C ILE A 767 34.42 44.85 68.61
N PHE A 768 34.72 45.45 69.76
CA PHE A 768 34.01 46.63 70.25
C PHE A 768 34.16 47.81 69.29
N ASN A 769 35.36 48.04 68.76
CA ASN A 769 35.60 49.10 67.77
C ASN A 769 34.87 48.84 66.45
N ILE A 770 34.76 47.58 66.00
CA ILE A 770 33.98 47.21 64.80
C ILE A 770 32.48 47.43 65.05
N ALA A 771 31.96 46.95 66.18
CA ALA A 771 30.56 47.14 66.55
C ALA A 771 30.21 48.62 66.75
N TYR A 772 31.11 49.39 67.35
CA TYR A 772 30.99 50.83 67.53
C TYR A 772 31.04 51.58 66.20
N ALA A 773 31.92 51.22 65.27
CA ALA A 773 32.00 51.82 63.94
C ALA A 773 30.72 51.57 63.11
N LEU A 774 30.17 50.35 63.18
CA LEU A 774 28.91 49.99 62.53
C LEU A 774 27.73 50.79 63.11
N ALA A 775 27.65 50.90 64.44
CA ALA A 775 26.61 51.66 65.12
C ALA A 775 26.73 53.17 64.91
N TYR A 776 27.95 53.71 64.88
CA TYR A 776 28.22 55.13 64.62
C TYR A 776 27.85 55.51 63.17
N LYS A 777 28.11 54.62 62.20
CA LYS A 777 27.70 54.80 60.79
C LYS A 777 26.17 54.86 60.67
N GLU A 778 25.45 54.05 61.45
CA GLU A 778 23.98 54.02 61.48
C GLU A 778 23.36 55.26 62.15
N VAL A 779 23.88 55.70 63.30
CA VAL A 779 23.41 56.93 63.99
C VAL A 779 23.70 58.18 63.15
N SER A 780 24.79 58.18 62.38
CA SER A 780 25.13 59.30 61.49
C SER A 780 24.25 59.37 60.23
N THR A 781 23.68 58.25 59.78
CA THR A 781 22.77 58.18 58.62
C THR A 781 21.31 58.42 58.99
N HIS A 782 20.92 58.21 60.25
CA HIS A 782 19.54 58.35 60.74
C HIS A 782 19.27 59.59 61.61
N ASN A 783 20.13 60.61 61.59
CA ASN A 783 19.79 61.92 62.14
C ASN A 783 18.97 62.75 61.13
N ARG A 784 17.71 62.32 60.97
CA ARG A 784 16.56 63.17 61.23
C ARG A 784 15.45 62.38 61.92
#